data_AF-A0A0Q8PQB2-F1
#
_entry.id   AF-A0A0Q8PQB2-F1
#
_cell.length_a   1.000
_cell.length_b   1.000
_cell.length_c   1.000
_cell.angle_alpha   90.00
_cell.angle_beta   90.00
_cell.angle_gamma   90.00
#
_symmetry.space_group_name_H-M   'P 1'
#
loop_
_entity.id
_entity.type
_entity.pdbx_description
1 polymer ?
#
loop_
_entity_poly.entity_id
_entity_poly.type
_entity_poly.pdbx_seq_one_letter_code
_entity_poly.pdbx_strand_id
1 'polypeptide(L)'
;MNHRTLLRRGATAGTAFALALSPLLGISSPARAEDPAPTTYPTPTHGATVDWFDDKYPDLEPGSVFETVTFERFEYLLKKNTGKWAFLIGGPEDASLQEAIGHIDDVARAEGIEKIYNFDPNLDGEDLSVFDLTGYDLYSADNAGKDQFLDLGERLVTSYLGKDAETPFTLANDVAKPDQRVADTHPYFFVYDAAGGDTARIVDALVTPPSDLDSPSAVAAYKADVKRVLDSTDVGVDSQWDFLSAEHNRRHHERYVKNTDPAVETLNRKRFGGDIFEAGRDLSGGDEDDFRIESITHPELLNILDTEGDFVLLFGGTWCHNTAAIIQQTHEYARRHGIKKVYNFDFSLDSTGNGGSLDKHIRDNAFRTVSGVARQTRPSHLYGQILEKLSNASTQYKVLASEAGTQSLSPVRYYDNGTVPDPAVPATGEKLARKIQVGHVLSYNKGRTVEGQPAPVIDQAIRKDWTNPADSVFTGNTEYMTEVWFTQGHDLAFDAADADNLRGSVNVTAETGQNALRNQRNFAKEALHDIRDVIADVADGYDSDVTVTGAPASVSVEAPGNLTAQITVASDYTGFYSDRTVNATLAPLTGNRTLGGSVQVFLDSTKLGEVDVDADRVVDIDLPIGAVTAGQHTLRYVYGGGAQDLVSGSELEQDLEVVAKTSTTTLGAAPSLTYGAGGTITATVTTGATGTVSLAGIPGGALSAPLVDGVATFQVPSSVPAGTHPLTATYAGNGTYAASTSASVDLVVAKALTISQASSVTTTYGKSGVLKVKVISPGTAVSGPVTLTGVGATQTKQLVNGAVSFTVPRTLLVKKYSAKLAFAGDANFNGSQAQVSYTVAKVAPSKVAVAVTKVPTSKATGSLKSVVNVPSGLKVATGKITVVLQKSGSSKTIVKTLSSKGATLVLPKLAKGTWRVTVKYSGDANYKPATAAVVNLKVTR
;
A
#
# COMPACT_ATOMS: atom_id res chain seq x y z
N MET A 1 -2.29 -30.77 31.16
CA MET A 1 -3.60 -30.08 31.16
C MET A 1 -4.24 -30.34 29.82
N ASN A 2 -5.33 -31.11 29.84
CA ASN A 2 -6.02 -31.64 28.66
C ASN A 2 -7.15 -30.70 28.26
N HIS A 3 -7.32 -30.42 26.96
CA HIS A 3 -8.63 -30.33 26.30
C HIS A 3 -8.48 -30.23 24.78
N ARG A 4 -8.77 -31.32 24.05
CA ARG A 4 -9.39 -31.25 22.71
C ARG A 4 -10.53 -32.26 22.66
N THR A 5 -11.73 -31.72 22.64
CA THR A 5 -13.01 -32.43 22.69
C THR A 5 -13.43 -32.78 21.26
N LEU A 6 -13.37 -34.06 20.89
CA LEU A 6 -13.98 -34.58 19.67
C LEU A 6 -15.47 -34.83 19.91
N LEU A 7 -16.33 -34.00 19.33
CA LEU A 7 -17.78 -34.21 19.29
C LEU A 7 -18.11 -35.19 18.14
N ARG A 8 -18.32 -36.46 18.50
CA ARG A 8 -19.12 -37.41 17.72
C ARG A 8 -20.58 -36.96 17.77
N ARG A 9 -21.21 -36.71 16.62
CA ARG A 9 -22.67 -36.67 16.49
C ARG A 9 -23.15 -37.90 15.72
N GLY A 10 -24.02 -38.67 16.39
CA GLY A 10 -24.69 -39.82 15.80
C GLY A 10 -25.74 -39.39 14.79
N ALA A 11 -25.78 -40.11 13.66
CA ALA A 11 -26.80 -39.99 12.65
C ALA A 11 -27.98 -40.92 13.00
N THR A 12 -29.15 -40.34 13.24
CA THR A 12 -30.45 -41.02 13.19
C THR A 12 -30.99 -40.92 11.77
N ALA A 13 -31.46 -42.06 11.26
CA ALA A 13 -31.96 -42.26 9.91
C ALA A 13 -33.14 -41.35 9.52
N GLY A 14 -33.08 -40.84 8.30
CA GLY A 14 -34.17 -40.14 7.61
C GLY A 14 -33.94 -40.23 6.10
N THR A 15 -34.50 -41.27 5.50
CA THR A 15 -34.41 -41.59 4.07
C THR A 15 -35.22 -40.59 3.24
N ALA A 16 -34.58 -39.82 2.37
CA ALA A 16 -35.22 -39.17 1.23
C ALA A 16 -34.28 -39.19 0.03
N PHE A 17 -34.67 -39.97 -0.97
CA PHE A 17 -34.00 -40.16 -2.24
C PHE A 17 -33.97 -38.84 -3.05
N ALA A 18 -32.77 -38.35 -3.37
CA ALA A 18 -32.55 -37.43 -4.49
C ALA A 18 -31.21 -37.79 -5.14
N LEU A 19 -31.28 -38.57 -6.21
CA LEU A 19 -30.17 -38.89 -7.11
C LEU A 19 -29.71 -37.60 -7.81
N ALA A 20 -28.54 -37.09 -7.42
CA ALA A 20 -27.73 -36.22 -8.26
C ALA A 20 -26.32 -36.80 -8.28
N LEU A 21 -26.01 -37.57 -9.32
CA LEU A 21 -24.64 -37.96 -9.64
C LEU A 21 -23.84 -36.67 -9.88
N SER A 22 -23.01 -36.28 -8.92
CA SER A 22 -21.87 -35.40 -9.17
C SER A 22 -20.65 -36.31 -9.26
N PRO A 23 -19.84 -36.24 -10.34
CA PRO A 23 -18.58 -36.96 -10.35
C PRO A 23 -17.71 -36.38 -9.23
N LEU A 24 -17.31 -37.24 -8.31
CA LEU A 24 -16.23 -36.98 -7.35
C LEU A 24 -14.95 -36.86 -8.19
N LEU A 25 -14.73 -35.69 -8.79
CA LEU A 25 -13.43 -35.33 -9.32
C LEU A 25 -12.57 -35.03 -8.10
N GLY A 26 -11.73 -35.99 -7.72
CA GLY A 26 -10.60 -35.72 -6.86
C GLY A 26 -9.74 -34.68 -7.56
N ILE A 27 -9.88 -33.43 -7.17
CA ILE A 27 -8.99 -32.36 -7.58
C ILE A 27 -7.72 -32.58 -6.75
N SER A 28 -6.90 -33.55 -7.15
CA SER A 28 -5.48 -33.42 -6.90
C SER A 28 -5.04 -32.23 -7.74
N SER A 29 -4.77 -31.10 -7.11
CA SER A 29 -4.01 -30.03 -7.76
C SER A 29 -2.81 -30.70 -8.43
N PRO A 30 -2.61 -30.52 -9.75
CA PRO A 30 -1.39 -31.03 -10.36
C PRO A 30 -0.25 -30.37 -9.59
N ALA A 31 0.62 -31.17 -8.98
CA ALA A 31 1.88 -30.67 -8.47
C ALA A 31 2.51 -29.89 -9.64
N ARG A 32 2.72 -28.58 -9.47
CA ARG A 32 3.58 -27.82 -10.38
C ARG A 32 4.87 -28.63 -10.44
N ALA A 33 5.25 -29.09 -11.64
CA ALA A 33 6.64 -29.45 -11.87
C ALA A 33 7.46 -28.22 -11.46
N GLU A 34 8.62 -28.41 -10.80
CA GLU A 34 9.51 -27.28 -10.53
C GLU A 34 9.69 -26.46 -11.81
N ASP A 35 9.58 -25.13 -11.67
CA ASP A 35 9.69 -24.25 -12.82
C ASP A 35 11.04 -24.48 -13.50
N PRO A 36 11.07 -24.48 -14.85
CA PRO A 36 12.33 -24.58 -15.57
C PRO A 36 13.30 -23.51 -15.08
N ALA A 37 14.59 -23.85 -15.09
CA ALA A 37 15.65 -22.90 -14.75
C ALA A 37 15.40 -21.54 -15.45
N PRO A 38 15.48 -20.43 -14.71
CA PRO A 38 15.22 -19.13 -15.29
C PRO A 38 16.23 -18.85 -16.39
N THR A 39 15.82 -18.11 -17.42
CA THR A 39 16.72 -17.73 -18.52
C THR A 39 17.80 -16.73 -18.10
N THR A 40 17.64 -16.12 -16.93
CA THR A 40 18.54 -15.13 -16.34
C THR A 40 18.51 -15.26 -14.82
N TYR A 41 19.67 -15.30 -14.18
CA TYR A 41 19.80 -15.33 -12.72
C TYR A 41 19.99 -13.92 -12.14
N PRO A 42 19.55 -13.67 -10.89
CA PRO A 42 19.83 -12.42 -10.20
C PRO A 42 21.33 -12.27 -9.92
N THR A 43 21.77 -11.02 -9.74
CA THR A 43 23.14 -10.72 -9.28
C THR A 43 23.36 -11.28 -7.87
N PRO A 44 24.54 -11.86 -7.55
CA PRO A 44 24.78 -12.45 -6.25
C PRO A 44 25.00 -11.39 -5.17
N THR A 45 23.97 -11.10 -4.39
CA THR A 45 23.99 -10.06 -3.36
C THR A 45 23.88 -10.60 -1.94
N HIS A 46 23.42 -11.84 -1.78
CA HIS A 46 23.04 -12.42 -0.49
C HIS A 46 24.10 -13.40 0.03
N GLY A 47 24.12 -13.56 1.36
CA GLY A 47 25.16 -14.30 2.07
C GLY A 47 26.47 -13.52 2.25
N ALA A 48 27.17 -13.84 3.34
CA ALA A 48 28.49 -13.36 3.67
C ALA A 48 29.56 -14.21 2.97
N THR A 49 30.70 -13.57 2.71
CA THR A 49 31.89 -14.22 2.17
C THR A 49 33.07 -13.95 3.09
N VAL A 50 33.97 -14.90 3.22
CA VAL A 50 35.24 -14.72 3.93
C VAL A 50 36.39 -14.70 2.92
N ASP A 51 37.43 -13.95 3.24
CA ASP A 51 38.72 -14.03 2.56
C ASP A 51 39.72 -14.61 3.55
N TRP A 52 39.94 -15.92 3.47
CA TRP A 52 40.81 -16.65 4.38
C TRP A 52 42.24 -16.10 4.39
N PHE A 53 42.74 -15.66 3.24
CA PHE A 53 44.12 -15.19 3.12
C PHE A 53 44.29 -13.79 3.72
N ASP A 54 43.35 -12.87 3.46
CA ASP A 54 43.30 -11.55 4.12
C ASP A 54 43.18 -11.70 5.66
N ASP A 55 42.37 -12.66 6.13
CA ASP A 55 42.16 -12.90 7.56
C ASP A 55 43.40 -13.49 8.28
N LYS A 56 44.25 -14.26 7.58
CA LYS A 56 45.34 -15.06 8.20
C LYS A 56 46.75 -14.61 7.87
N TYR A 57 46.95 -13.84 6.81
CA TYR A 57 48.25 -13.33 6.37
C TYR A 57 48.22 -11.81 6.35
N PRO A 58 48.80 -11.13 7.36
CA PRO A 58 48.74 -9.67 7.48
C PRO A 58 49.31 -8.88 6.29
N ASP A 59 50.19 -9.51 5.50
CA ASP A 59 50.85 -8.90 4.34
C ASP A 59 50.10 -9.13 3.02
N LEU A 60 48.92 -9.78 3.05
CA LEU A 60 48.05 -9.94 1.89
C LEU A 60 46.89 -8.93 1.93
N GLU A 61 46.58 -8.36 0.77
CA GLU A 61 45.37 -7.55 0.58
C GLU A 61 44.18 -8.44 0.15
N PRO A 62 42.92 -8.00 0.40
CA PRO A 62 41.74 -8.74 -0.03
C PRO A 62 41.77 -9.10 -1.53
N GLY A 63 41.33 -10.31 -1.86
CA GLY A 63 41.33 -10.84 -3.20
C GLY A 63 42.73 -11.18 -3.71
N SER A 64 43.57 -11.77 -2.84
CA SER A 64 44.84 -12.40 -3.22
C SER A 64 44.66 -13.45 -4.32
N VAL A 65 45.74 -13.82 -5.00
CA VAL A 65 45.69 -14.85 -6.05
C VAL A 65 45.57 -16.27 -5.48
N PHE A 66 45.60 -16.44 -4.16
CA PHE A 66 45.64 -17.74 -3.53
C PHE A 66 44.25 -18.35 -3.33
N GLU A 67 44.20 -19.66 -3.44
CA GLU A 67 43.03 -20.46 -3.09
C GLU A 67 43.49 -21.69 -2.31
N THR A 68 43.00 -21.86 -1.09
CA THR A 68 43.26 -23.06 -0.31
C THR A 68 42.58 -24.24 -0.97
N VAL A 69 43.29 -25.35 -1.12
CA VAL A 69 42.74 -26.59 -1.67
C VAL A 69 42.68 -27.66 -0.59
N THR A 70 41.54 -28.35 -0.53
CA THR A 70 41.44 -29.58 0.28
C THR A 70 42.41 -30.64 -0.24
N PHE A 71 42.73 -31.65 0.57
CA PHE A 71 43.54 -32.79 0.12
C PHE A 71 43.02 -33.40 -1.19
N GLU A 72 41.69 -33.56 -1.31
CA GLU A 72 41.09 -34.10 -2.53
C GLU A 72 41.27 -33.16 -3.73
N ARG A 73 41.08 -31.85 -3.56
CA ARG A 73 41.24 -30.87 -4.65
C ARG A 73 42.69 -30.79 -5.10
N PHE A 74 43.65 -30.84 -4.18
CA PHE A 74 45.08 -30.93 -4.50
C PHE A 74 45.41 -32.22 -5.28
N GLU A 75 45.02 -33.39 -4.76
CA GLU A 75 45.24 -34.67 -5.44
C GLU A 75 44.53 -34.73 -6.80
N TYR A 76 43.35 -34.12 -6.91
CA TYR A 76 42.63 -33.98 -8.17
C TYR A 76 43.44 -33.20 -9.21
N LEU A 77 44.00 -32.04 -8.87
CA LEU A 77 44.81 -31.26 -9.81
C LEU A 77 46.07 -32.03 -10.24
N LEU A 78 46.71 -32.75 -9.31
CA LEU A 78 47.89 -33.57 -9.60
C LEU A 78 47.59 -34.77 -10.49
N LYS A 79 46.42 -35.41 -10.34
CA LYS A 79 46.04 -36.60 -11.11
C LYS A 79 45.48 -36.28 -12.50
N LYS A 80 45.18 -35.02 -12.81
CA LYS A 80 44.76 -34.62 -14.18
C LYS A 80 45.83 -35.06 -15.18
N ASN A 81 45.40 -35.31 -16.41
CA ASN A 81 46.29 -35.63 -17.53
C ASN A 81 46.58 -34.40 -18.40
N THR A 82 46.02 -33.24 -18.06
CA THR A 82 46.18 -31.95 -18.72
C THR A 82 46.08 -30.82 -17.69
N GLY A 83 46.64 -29.66 -18.03
CA GLY A 83 46.61 -28.46 -17.20
C GLY A 83 47.95 -28.17 -16.53
N LYS A 84 48.16 -26.89 -16.19
CA LYS A 84 49.41 -26.38 -15.64
C LYS A 84 49.10 -25.41 -14.52
N TRP A 85 49.64 -25.63 -13.33
CA TRP A 85 49.20 -24.94 -12.12
C TRP A 85 50.41 -24.44 -11.31
N ALA A 86 50.27 -23.29 -10.66
CA ALA A 86 51.18 -22.87 -9.61
C ALA A 86 50.66 -23.37 -8.25
N PHE A 87 51.54 -23.96 -7.46
CA PHE A 87 51.24 -24.51 -6.15
C PHE A 87 52.08 -23.85 -5.06
N LEU A 88 51.46 -23.62 -3.90
CA LEU A 88 52.08 -23.18 -2.67
C LEU A 88 51.80 -24.22 -1.57
N ILE A 89 52.83 -24.74 -0.90
CA ILE A 89 52.71 -25.73 0.18
C ILE A 89 53.00 -25.05 1.52
N GLY A 90 52.09 -25.21 2.48
CA GLY A 90 52.21 -24.68 3.84
C GLY A 90 51.00 -23.83 4.25
N GLY A 91 50.85 -23.63 5.56
CA GLY A 91 49.78 -22.85 6.16
C GLY A 91 50.27 -21.62 6.93
N PRO A 92 49.34 -20.83 7.50
CA PRO A 92 49.64 -19.58 8.20
C PRO A 92 50.44 -19.75 9.50
N GLU A 93 50.56 -20.98 10.00
CA GLU A 93 51.41 -21.35 11.13
C GLU A 93 52.92 -21.31 10.83
N ASP A 94 53.32 -21.35 9.55
CA ASP A 94 54.72 -21.24 9.14
C ASP A 94 55.16 -19.77 9.09
N ALA A 95 56.02 -19.38 10.03
CA ALA A 95 56.58 -18.03 10.12
C ALA A 95 57.38 -17.60 8.88
N SER A 96 58.06 -18.53 8.21
CA SER A 96 58.81 -18.20 7.00
C SER A 96 57.87 -18.00 5.80
N LEU A 97 56.74 -18.72 5.77
CA LEU A 97 55.72 -18.49 4.77
C LEU A 97 54.98 -17.16 5.00
N GLN A 98 54.71 -16.78 6.25
CA GLN A 98 54.15 -15.48 6.61
C GLN A 98 54.95 -14.32 6.01
N GLU A 99 56.29 -14.37 6.07
CA GLU A 99 57.16 -13.34 5.50
C GLU A 99 57.25 -13.39 3.97
N ALA A 100 57.13 -14.58 3.36
CA ALA A 100 57.35 -14.77 1.94
C ALA A 100 56.09 -14.53 1.07
N ILE A 101 54.91 -14.88 1.57
CA ILE A 101 53.70 -15.01 0.76
C ILE A 101 53.24 -13.71 0.09
N GLY A 102 53.36 -12.56 0.78
CA GLY A 102 53.00 -11.25 0.22
C GLY A 102 53.83 -10.88 -1.01
N HIS A 103 55.10 -11.29 -1.02
CA HIS A 103 55.96 -11.08 -2.18
C HIS A 103 55.65 -12.04 -3.33
N ILE A 104 55.11 -13.22 -3.05
CA ILE A 104 54.60 -14.13 -4.09
C ILE A 104 53.38 -13.51 -4.76
N ASP A 105 52.41 -13.00 -3.99
CA ASP A 105 51.20 -12.33 -4.50
C ASP A 105 51.55 -11.13 -5.37
N ASP A 106 52.44 -10.26 -4.90
CA ASP A 106 52.93 -9.08 -5.64
C ASP A 106 53.43 -9.44 -7.05
N VAL A 107 54.26 -10.48 -7.14
CA VAL A 107 54.83 -10.93 -8.41
C VAL A 107 53.75 -11.61 -9.25
N ALA A 108 52.95 -12.49 -8.67
CA ALA A 108 51.87 -13.19 -9.36
C ALA A 108 50.89 -12.21 -10.02
N ARG A 109 50.44 -11.18 -9.30
CA ARG A 109 49.58 -10.12 -9.86
C ARG A 109 50.27 -9.33 -10.96
N ALA A 110 51.55 -9.00 -10.80
CA ALA A 110 52.32 -8.29 -11.82
C ALA A 110 52.46 -9.09 -13.13
N GLU A 111 52.53 -10.43 -13.02
CA GLU A 111 52.60 -11.36 -14.15
C GLU A 111 51.21 -11.77 -14.69
N GLY A 112 50.12 -11.29 -14.09
CA GLY A 112 48.76 -11.62 -14.51
C GLY A 112 48.35 -13.06 -14.18
N ILE A 113 48.98 -13.67 -13.18
CA ILE A 113 48.60 -14.98 -12.64
C ILE A 113 47.30 -14.81 -11.86
N GLU A 114 46.27 -15.54 -12.26
CA GLU A 114 44.95 -15.44 -11.65
C GLU A 114 44.80 -16.33 -10.41
N LYS A 115 45.50 -17.46 -10.36
CA LYS A 115 45.36 -18.46 -9.30
C LYS A 115 46.69 -19.11 -8.93
N ILE A 116 46.96 -19.20 -7.63
CA ILE A 116 47.94 -20.10 -7.04
C ILE A 116 47.20 -20.99 -6.03
N TYR A 117 47.31 -22.31 -6.20
CA TYR A 117 46.64 -23.25 -5.31
C TYR A 117 47.50 -23.53 -4.09
N ASN A 118 46.99 -23.19 -2.91
CA ASN A 118 47.66 -23.41 -1.65
C ASN A 118 47.20 -24.72 -1.00
N PHE A 119 48.11 -25.67 -0.80
CA PHE A 119 47.85 -26.90 -0.05
C PHE A 119 48.59 -26.85 1.29
N ASP A 120 47.83 -26.78 2.37
CA ASP A 120 48.36 -26.93 3.72
C ASP A 120 48.46 -28.43 4.08
N PRO A 121 49.68 -28.97 4.32
CA PRO A 121 49.83 -30.34 4.78
C PRO A 121 49.20 -30.59 6.16
N ASN A 122 49.04 -29.55 6.99
CA ASN A 122 48.42 -29.61 8.31
C ASN A 122 46.90 -29.52 8.17
N LEU A 123 46.23 -30.67 8.17
CA LEU A 123 44.80 -30.74 7.82
C LEU A 123 43.86 -30.06 8.84
N ASP A 124 44.35 -29.82 10.05
CA ASP A 124 43.69 -29.05 11.11
C ASP A 124 44.22 -27.61 11.24
N GLY A 125 45.18 -27.20 10.38
CA GLY A 125 45.86 -25.90 10.45
C GLY A 125 46.81 -25.76 11.64
N GLU A 126 47.13 -26.86 12.32
CA GLU A 126 48.06 -26.89 13.45
C GLU A 126 49.07 -28.04 13.27
N ASP A 127 48.83 -29.20 13.87
CA ASP A 127 49.83 -30.27 14.02
C ASP A 127 49.44 -31.59 13.30
N LEU A 128 48.21 -31.72 12.75
CA LEU A 128 47.77 -32.92 12.01
C LEU A 128 48.30 -32.90 10.57
N SER A 129 49.61 -33.06 10.42
CA SER A 129 50.27 -33.08 9.13
C SER A 129 50.12 -34.40 8.37
N VAL A 130 49.98 -34.35 7.04
CA VAL A 130 50.16 -35.53 6.17
C VAL A 130 51.63 -35.83 5.87
N PHE A 131 52.56 -34.93 6.19
CA PHE A 131 53.99 -35.09 5.91
C PHE A 131 54.80 -35.54 7.13
N ASP A 132 54.52 -34.95 8.30
CA ASP A 132 55.24 -35.22 9.54
C ASP A 132 54.32 -35.12 10.77
N LEU A 133 54.05 -36.26 11.42
CA LEU A 133 53.27 -36.33 12.66
C LEU A 133 54.16 -36.47 13.91
N THR A 134 55.44 -36.12 13.82
CA THR A 134 56.35 -36.14 14.96
C THR A 134 55.83 -35.20 16.05
N GLY A 135 55.46 -35.76 17.19
CA GLY A 135 54.94 -34.99 18.34
C GLY A 135 53.41 -34.88 18.40
N TYR A 136 52.69 -35.23 17.33
CA TYR A 136 51.23 -35.37 17.37
C TYR A 136 50.86 -36.70 18.04
N ASP A 137 49.83 -36.76 18.89
CA ASP A 137 49.47 -38.00 19.62
C ASP A 137 48.06 -38.52 19.30
N LEU A 138 48.00 -39.57 18.48
CA LEU A 138 46.84 -40.45 18.29
C LEU A 138 47.12 -41.79 19.00
N TYR A 139 47.11 -41.76 20.33
CA TYR A 139 47.45 -42.84 21.27
C TYR A 139 47.05 -44.26 20.81
N SER A 140 47.93 -44.87 20.03
CA SER A 140 47.85 -46.25 19.53
C SER A 140 49.25 -46.86 19.61
N ALA A 141 49.41 -47.98 20.33
CA ALA A 141 50.73 -48.58 20.55
C ALA A 141 51.39 -49.15 19.28
N ASP A 142 50.65 -49.14 18.16
CA ASP A 142 51.02 -49.62 16.84
C ASP A 142 50.98 -48.52 15.77
N ASN A 143 50.79 -47.25 16.14
CA ASN A 143 50.69 -46.10 15.22
C ASN A 143 49.62 -46.20 14.12
N ALA A 144 48.69 -47.16 14.18
CA ALA A 144 47.77 -47.46 13.08
C ALA A 144 46.88 -46.28 12.64
N GLY A 145 46.57 -45.34 13.55
CA GLY A 145 45.85 -44.11 13.20
C GLY A 145 46.75 -43.11 12.45
N LYS A 146 47.97 -42.86 12.97
CA LYS A 146 48.96 -41.97 12.35
C LYS A 146 49.38 -42.46 10.97
N ASP A 147 49.65 -43.76 10.84
CA ASP A 147 50.06 -44.37 9.57
C ASP A 147 49.05 -44.08 8.47
N GLN A 148 47.73 -44.13 8.76
CA GLN A 148 46.74 -43.76 7.75
C GLN A 148 46.97 -42.34 7.23
N PHE A 149 47.14 -41.33 8.09
CA PHE A 149 47.37 -39.94 7.65
C PHE A 149 48.69 -39.78 6.90
N LEU A 150 49.76 -40.39 7.39
CA LEU A 150 51.09 -40.36 6.79
C LEU A 150 51.13 -41.06 5.41
N ASP A 151 50.32 -42.10 5.20
CA ASP A 151 50.14 -42.75 3.90
C ASP A 151 49.60 -41.77 2.84
N LEU A 152 48.95 -40.67 3.24
CA LEU A 152 48.50 -39.64 2.29
C LEU A 152 49.67 -38.87 1.69
N GLY A 153 50.60 -38.40 2.53
CA GLY A 153 51.80 -37.71 2.08
C GLY A 153 52.67 -38.63 1.23
N GLU A 154 52.87 -39.88 1.68
CA GLU A 154 53.58 -40.90 0.90
C GLU A 154 52.89 -41.14 -0.45
N ARG A 155 51.55 -41.21 -0.49
CA ARG A 155 50.77 -41.36 -1.73
C ARG A 155 50.98 -40.18 -2.68
N LEU A 156 50.96 -38.94 -2.18
CA LEU A 156 51.20 -37.75 -3.01
C LEU A 156 52.58 -37.80 -3.67
N VAL A 157 53.62 -38.17 -2.91
CA VAL A 157 54.99 -38.29 -3.41
C VAL A 157 55.12 -39.46 -4.38
N THR A 158 54.72 -40.67 -3.98
CA THR A 158 54.91 -41.89 -4.79
C THR A 158 54.07 -41.90 -6.07
N SER A 159 52.87 -41.31 -6.04
CA SER A 159 51.94 -41.35 -7.18
C SER A 159 52.08 -40.17 -8.12
N TYR A 160 52.58 -39.02 -7.65
CA TYR A 160 52.58 -37.77 -8.41
C TYR A 160 53.88 -36.97 -8.25
N LEU A 161 54.14 -36.37 -7.09
CA LEU A 161 55.15 -35.34 -6.89
C LEU A 161 56.59 -35.87 -6.99
N GLY A 162 56.80 -37.11 -6.58
CA GLY A 162 58.11 -37.78 -6.54
C GLY A 162 58.43 -38.59 -7.79
N LYS A 163 57.60 -38.51 -8.84
CA LYS A 163 57.81 -39.33 -10.05
C LYS A 163 58.91 -38.80 -10.97
N ASP A 164 59.11 -37.49 -10.99
CA ASP A 164 60.08 -36.88 -11.90
C ASP A 164 61.50 -37.39 -11.65
N ALA A 165 62.29 -37.49 -12.73
CA ALA A 165 63.65 -38.02 -12.66
C ALA A 165 64.55 -37.21 -11.71
N GLU A 166 64.30 -35.90 -11.61
CA GLU A 166 64.95 -34.97 -10.69
C GLU A 166 63.88 -34.23 -9.89
N THR A 167 63.20 -34.94 -8.98
CA THR A 167 62.19 -34.35 -8.10
C THR A 167 62.78 -33.81 -6.79
N PRO A 168 62.37 -32.61 -6.35
CA PRO A 168 62.68 -32.09 -5.01
C PRO A 168 61.80 -32.70 -3.90
N PHE A 169 60.74 -33.46 -4.24
CA PHE A 169 59.93 -34.19 -3.26
C PHE A 169 60.49 -35.58 -3.03
N THR A 170 60.98 -35.85 -1.81
CA THR A 170 61.52 -37.16 -1.46
C THR A 170 60.85 -37.72 -0.21
N LEU A 171 60.76 -39.05 -0.15
CA LEU A 171 60.33 -39.73 1.07
C LEU A 171 61.43 -39.65 2.12
N ALA A 172 61.03 -39.31 3.35
CA ALA A 172 61.89 -39.37 4.50
C ALA A 172 62.19 -40.84 4.86
N ASN A 173 63.45 -41.13 5.17
CA ASN A 173 63.91 -42.46 5.58
C ASN A 173 64.64 -42.42 6.92
N ASP A 174 64.31 -41.45 7.77
CA ASP A 174 64.91 -41.30 9.09
C ASP A 174 64.27 -42.27 10.10
N VAL A 175 64.99 -43.33 10.45
CA VAL A 175 64.57 -44.31 11.45
C VAL A 175 64.38 -43.67 12.84
N ALA A 176 65.02 -42.52 13.10
CA ALA A 176 64.83 -41.76 14.34
C ALA A 176 63.54 -40.92 14.35
N LYS A 177 62.95 -40.65 13.17
CA LYS A 177 61.69 -39.94 12.99
C LYS A 177 60.70 -40.79 12.19
N PRO A 178 60.19 -41.90 12.76
CA PRO A 178 59.33 -42.83 12.04
C PRO A 178 57.98 -42.23 11.60
N ASP A 179 57.58 -41.12 12.21
CA ASP A 179 56.35 -40.39 11.91
C ASP A 179 56.56 -39.25 10.87
N GLN A 180 57.78 -39.10 10.34
CA GLN A 180 58.10 -38.23 9.22
C GLN A 180 58.16 -39.07 7.94
N ARG A 181 57.23 -38.87 6.99
CA ARG A 181 57.18 -39.62 5.71
C ARG A 181 57.66 -38.83 4.50
N VAL A 182 57.55 -37.50 4.54
CA VAL A 182 58.06 -36.61 3.50
C VAL A 182 59.22 -35.80 4.06
N ALA A 183 60.28 -35.62 3.28
CA ALA A 183 61.46 -34.88 3.71
C ALA A 183 61.13 -33.41 4.02
N ASP A 184 61.77 -32.83 5.03
CA ASP A 184 61.55 -31.45 5.49
C ASP A 184 62.05 -30.37 4.50
N THR A 185 62.83 -30.74 3.50
CA THR A 185 63.32 -29.85 2.43
C THR A 185 62.54 -30.02 1.13
N HIS A 186 61.24 -30.29 1.18
CA HIS A 186 60.38 -30.34 0.00
C HIS A 186 60.15 -28.93 -0.58
N PRO A 187 59.85 -28.75 -1.89
CA PRO A 187 59.55 -27.43 -2.38
C PRO A 187 58.25 -26.91 -1.80
N TYR A 188 58.23 -25.60 -1.54
CA TYR A 188 57.08 -24.92 -0.99
C TYR A 188 56.36 -24.09 -2.05
N PHE A 189 57.04 -23.69 -3.14
CA PHE A 189 56.41 -22.97 -4.25
C PHE A 189 56.90 -23.52 -5.57
N PHE A 190 56.01 -23.98 -6.44
CA PHE A 190 56.39 -24.63 -7.70
C PHE A 190 55.32 -24.55 -8.78
N VAL A 191 55.73 -24.67 -10.04
CA VAL A 191 54.83 -24.83 -11.18
C VAL A 191 54.81 -26.28 -11.63
N TYR A 192 53.60 -26.79 -11.88
CA TYR A 192 53.32 -28.18 -12.18
C TYR A 192 52.57 -28.33 -13.51
N ASP A 193 53.08 -29.15 -14.42
CA ASP A 193 52.45 -29.57 -15.68
C ASP A 193 51.92 -31.00 -15.55
N ALA A 194 50.60 -31.14 -15.45
CA ALA A 194 49.93 -32.43 -15.29
C ALA A 194 50.06 -33.33 -16.54
N ALA A 195 50.41 -32.76 -17.70
CA ALA A 195 50.68 -33.50 -18.94
C ALA A 195 52.15 -33.95 -19.07
N GLY A 196 53.03 -33.56 -18.14
CA GLY A 196 54.48 -33.82 -18.15
C GLY A 196 54.90 -35.31 -18.06
N GLY A 197 53.95 -36.24 -18.00
CA GLY A 197 54.22 -37.67 -17.86
C GLY A 197 54.81 -38.01 -16.50
N ASP A 198 55.56 -39.11 -16.36
CA ASP A 198 56.19 -39.50 -15.09
C ASP A 198 57.61 -38.93 -14.93
N THR A 199 58.02 -37.93 -15.74
CA THR A 199 59.42 -37.46 -15.76
C THR A 199 59.61 -35.95 -15.76
N ALA A 200 58.56 -35.16 -15.94
CA ALA A 200 58.66 -33.71 -16.12
C ALA A 200 57.39 -32.96 -15.67
N ARG A 201 56.80 -33.35 -14.53
CA ARG A 201 55.62 -32.69 -13.99
C ARG A 201 55.95 -31.41 -13.24
N ILE A 202 56.99 -31.37 -12.44
CA ILE A 202 57.48 -30.15 -11.76
C ILE A 202 58.38 -29.42 -12.76
N VAL A 203 57.89 -28.28 -13.24
CA VAL A 203 58.57 -27.47 -14.27
C VAL A 203 59.68 -26.63 -13.63
N ASP A 204 59.37 -25.98 -12.51
CA ASP A 204 60.30 -25.18 -11.72
C ASP A 204 59.80 -25.05 -10.27
N ALA A 205 60.71 -24.84 -9.31
CA ALA A 205 60.40 -24.83 -7.89
C ALA A 205 61.35 -23.98 -7.02
N LEU A 206 60.88 -23.62 -5.83
CA LEU A 206 61.64 -23.09 -4.69
C LEU A 206 61.58 -24.09 -3.52
N VAL A 207 62.73 -24.38 -2.91
CA VAL A 207 62.92 -25.54 -2.01
C VAL A 207 62.84 -25.19 -0.51
N THR A 208 63.06 -23.92 -0.15
CA THR A 208 62.96 -23.49 1.25
C THR A 208 62.43 -22.07 1.27
N PRO A 209 61.38 -21.77 2.06
CA PRO A 209 60.99 -20.39 2.32
C PRO A 209 62.20 -19.60 2.84
N PRO A 210 62.45 -18.38 2.34
CA PRO A 210 63.51 -17.54 2.90
C PRO A 210 63.21 -17.27 4.38
N SER A 211 64.22 -17.45 5.23
CA SER A 211 64.09 -17.29 6.69
C SER A 211 64.31 -15.85 7.18
N ASP A 212 64.65 -14.95 6.27
CA ASP A 212 64.90 -13.53 6.53
C ASP A 212 64.84 -12.75 5.20
N LEU A 213 63.85 -11.87 5.06
CA LEU A 213 63.70 -10.90 3.96
C LEU A 213 63.92 -9.44 4.42
N ASP A 214 64.82 -9.21 5.37
CA ASP A 214 65.04 -7.93 6.07
C ASP A 214 65.65 -6.80 5.21
N SER A 215 66.15 -7.11 4.01
CA SER A 215 66.80 -6.12 3.14
C SER A 215 66.10 -5.95 1.78
N PRO A 216 66.03 -4.72 1.24
CA PRO A 216 65.48 -4.48 -0.10
C PRO A 216 66.13 -5.33 -1.21
N SER A 217 67.43 -5.63 -1.08
CA SER A 217 68.13 -6.51 -2.03
C SER A 217 67.72 -7.98 -1.92
N ALA A 218 67.46 -8.47 -0.69
CA ALA A 218 66.99 -9.84 -0.47
C ALA A 218 65.57 -10.01 -1.04
N VAL A 219 64.67 -9.06 -0.76
CA VAL A 219 63.32 -9.01 -1.34
C VAL A 219 63.37 -8.98 -2.87
N ALA A 220 64.23 -8.14 -3.47
CA ALA A 220 64.34 -8.05 -4.93
C ALA A 220 64.86 -9.35 -5.56
N ALA A 221 65.84 -10.01 -4.93
CA ALA A 221 66.34 -11.32 -5.39
C ALA A 221 65.24 -12.39 -5.27
N TYR A 222 64.54 -12.42 -4.14
CA TYR A 222 63.44 -13.35 -3.92
C TYR A 222 62.32 -13.18 -4.93
N LYS A 223 61.87 -11.95 -5.20
CA LYS A 223 60.86 -11.66 -6.22
C LYS A 223 61.31 -12.07 -7.63
N ALA A 224 62.61 -11.97 -7.93
CA ALA A 224 63.15 -12.46 -9.20
C ALA A 224 63.10 -14.00 -9.30
N ASP A 225 63.36 -14.71 -8.20
CA ASP A 225 63.24 -16.17 -8.14
C ASP A 225 61.79 -16.64 -8.24
N VAL A 226 60.85 -15.94 -7.59
CA VAL A 226 59.40 -16.18 -7.75
C VAL A 226 58.98 -15.98 -9.20
N LYS A 227 59.39 -14.86 -9.81
CA LYS A 227 59.08 -14.56 -11.22
C LYS A 227 59.63 -15.65 -12.15
N ARG A 228 60.85 -16.11 -11.92
CA ARG A 228 61.46 -17.22 -12.69
C ARG A 228 60.59 -18.48 -12.63
N VAL A 229 60.09 -18.85 -11.45
CA VAL A 229 59.23 -20.02 -11.29
C VAL A 229 57.89 -19.83 -12.02
N LEU A 230 57.25 -18.66 -11.88
CA LEU A 230 55.99 -18.36 -12.54
C LEU A 230 56.11 -18.26 -14.08
N ASP A 231 57.21 -17.69 -14.59
CA ASP A 231 57.49 -17.58 -16.03
C ASP A 231 57.91 -18.90 -16.69
N SER A 232 58.12 -19.96 -15.89
CA SER A 232 58.62 -21.25 -16.40
C SER A 232 57.68 -21.88 -17.43
N THR A 233 56.38 -21.60 -17.31
CA THR A 233 55.35 -21.94 -18.30
C THR A 233 54.06 -21.16 -18.02
N ASP A 234 53.19 -21.04 -19.03
CA ASP A 234 51.82 -20.58 -18.83
C ASP A 234 51.08 -21.49 -17.86
N VAL A 235 50.49 -20.92 -16.81
CA VAL A 235 49.60 -21.60 -15.85
C VAL A 235 48.15 -21.20 -16.11
N GLY A 236 47.22 -22.15 -15.91
CA GLY A 236 45.80 -21.94 -16.10
C GLY A 236 45.04 -21.83 -14.78
N VAL A 237 43.71 -21.81 -14.91
CA VAL A 237 42.76 -21.92 -13.79
C VAL A 237 41.90 -23.18 -13.95
N ASP A 238 41.69 -23.87 -12.83
CA ASP A 238 40.71 -24.92 -12.59
C ASP A 238 39.70 -24.42 -11.55
N SER A 239 38.46 -24.24 -11.98
CA SER A 239 37.40 -23.65 -11.16
C SER A 239 36.86 -24.62 -10.11
N GLN A 240 36.01 -24.14 -9.21
CA GLN A 240 35.26 -25.04 -8.32
C GLN A 240 34.27 -25.92 -9.09
N TRP A 241 33.72 -25.40 -10.20
CA TRP A 241 32.91 -26.18 -11.13
C TRP A 241 33.71 -27.35 -11.72
N ASP A 242 34.91 -27.10 -12.25
CA ASP A 242 35.74 -28.14 -12.88
C ASP A 242 36.02 -29.30 -11.92
N PHE A 243 36.43 -28.98 -10.70
CA PHE A 243 36.70 -29.97 -9.66
C PHE A 243 35.44 -30.74 -9.23
N LEU A 244 34.43 -30.04 -8.70
CA LEU A 244 33.28 -30.69 -8.08
C LEU A 244 32.43 -31.42 -9.12
N SER A 245 32.25 -30.85 -10.32
CA SER A 245 31.51 -31.53 -11.39
C SER A 245 32.23 -32.80 -11.84
N ALA A 246 33.55 -32.74 -12.08
CA ALA A 246 34.32 -33.88 -12.51
C ALA A 246 34.34 -35.00 -11.47
N GLU A 247 34.59 -34.69 -10.19
CA GLU A 247 34.68 -35.72 -9.15
C GLU A 247 33.33 -36.35 -8.82
N HIS A 248 32.25 -35.56 -8.75
CA HIS A 248 30.92 -36.11 -8.56
C HIS A 248 30.49 -37.01 -9.74
N ASN A 249 30.69 -36.56 -10.98
CA ASN A 249 30.38 -37.36 -12.16
C ASN A 249 31.22 -38.63 -12.23
N ARG A 250 32.53 -38.53 -12.02
CA ARG A 250 33.46 -39.67 -12.06
C ARG A 250 33.07 -40.72 -11.01
N ARG A 251 32.85 -40.30 -9.76
CA ARG A 251 32.54 -41.22 -8.65
C ARG A 251 31.16 -41.85 -8.80
N HIS A 252 30.17 -41.08 -9.24
CA HIS A 252 28.85 -41.61 -9.58
C HIS A 252 28.94 -42.66 -10.69
N HIS A 253 29.61 -42.30 -11.79
CA HIS A 253 29.80 -43.19 -12.92
C HIS A 253 30.52 -44.49 -12.50
N GLU A 254 31.66 -44.39 -11.81
CA GLU A 254 32.42 -45.56 -11.37
C GLU A 254 31.65 -46.49 -10.44
N ARG A 255 30.82 -45.93 -9.56
CA ARG A 255 30.12 -46.70 -8.51
C ARG A 255 28.82 -47.33 -9.00
N TYR A 256 28.05 -46.63 -9.84
CA TYR A 256 26.68 -47.03 -10.17
C TYR A 256 26.49 -47.36 -11.65
N VAL A 257 27.19 -46.67 -12.54
CA VAL A 257 26.96 -46.79 -13.99
C VAL A 257 27.89 -47.82 -14.61
N LYS A 258 29.19 -47.64 -14.43
CA LYS A 258 30.28 -48.36 -15.09
C LYS A 258 30.07 -49.87 -15.01
N ASN A 259 30.02 -50.50 -16.17
CA ASN A 259 29.97 -51.95 -16.27
C ASN A 259 30.83 -52.43 -17.42
N THR A 260 31.41 -53.63 -17.30
CA THR A 260 32.15 -54.24 -18.40
C THR A 260 31.26 -54.60 -19.59
N ASP A 261 29.95 -54.79 -19.36
CA ASP A 261 28.94 -55.00 -20.39
C ASP A 261 28.25 -53.67 -20.76
N PRO A 262 28.40 -53.17 -22.01
CA PRO A 262 27.79 -51.91 -22.46
C PRO A 262 26.25 -51.89 -22.35
N ALA A 263 25.58 -53.04 -22.47
CA ALA A 263 24.13 -53.12 -22.33
C ALA A 263 23.70 -52.92 -20.86
N VAL A 264 24.48 -53.48 -19.93
CA VAL A 264 24.27 -53.28 -18.49
C VAL A 264 24.61 -51.85 -18.10
N GLU A 265 25.67 -51.26 -18.65
CA GLU A 265 26.01 -49.85 -18.42
C GLU A 265 24.87 -48.92 -18.88
N THR A 266 24.32 -49.15 -20.08
CA THR A 266 23.16 -48.40 -20.59
C THR A 266 21.95 -48.53 -19.66
N LEU A 267 21.69 -49.73 -19.16
CA LEU A 267 20.61 -49.99 -18.22
C LEU A 267 20.87 -49.36 -16.84
N ASN A 268 22.12 -49.33 -16.40
CA ASN A 268 22.51 -48.66 -15.16
C ASN A 268 22.35 -47.15 -15.28
N ARG A 269 22.71 -46.51 -16.40
CA ARG A 269 22.40 -45.08 -16.65
C ARG A 269 20.90 -44.81 -16.54
N LYS A 270 20.08 -45.73 -17.03
CA LYS A 270 18.63 -45.62 -16.89
C LYS A 270 18.14 -45.78 -15.44
N ARG A 271 18.72 -46.71 -14.68
CA ARG A 271 18.30 -47.03 -13.30
C ARG A 271 18.81 -46.03 -12.27
N PHE A 272 20.03 -45.56 -12.48
CA PHE A 272 20.79 -44.75 -11.55
C PHE A 272 21.04 -43.33 -12.05
N GLY A 273 20.51 -42.95 -13.21
CA GLY A 273 20.78 -41.65 -13.80
C GLY A 273 22.10 -41.55 -14.57
N GLY A 274 22.21 -40.47 -15.34
CA GLY A 274 23.40 -40.03 -16.06
C GLY A 274 24.34 -39.22 -15.16
N ASP A 275 24.95 -38.18 -15.72
CA ASP A 275 25.92 -37.35 -15.01
C ASP A 275 25.22 -36.42 -14.01
N ILE A 276 25.81 -36.28 -12.82
CA ILE A 276 25.36 -35.37 -11.75
C ILE A 276 25.28 -33.94 -12.27
N PHE A 277 26.33 -33.53 -12.98
CA PHE A 277 26.44 -32.26 -13.65
C PHE A 277 26.58 -32.48 -15.17
N GLU A 278 25.81 -31.75 -15.97
CA GLU A 278 25.90 -31.74 -17.43
C GLU A 278 26.16 -30.31 -17.95
N ALA A 279 27.29 -30.15 -18.62
CA ALA A 279 27.63 -28.92 -19.32
C ALA A 279 26.59 -28.57 -20.39
N GLY A 280 26.22 -27.30 -20.50
CA GLY A 280 25.17 -26.79 -21.39
C GLY A 280 23.75 -26.93 -20.85
N ARG A 281 23.52 -27.82 -19.87
CA ARG A 281 22.25 -27.93 -19.14
C ARG A 281 22.28 -27.14 -17.85
N ASP A 282 23.31 -27.38 -17.04
CA ASP A 282 23.41 -26.81 -15.69
C ASP A 282 24.12 -25.45 -15.72
N LEU A 283 25.18 -25.35 -16.53
CA LEU A 283 25.91 -24.12 -16.82
C LEU A 283 26.16 -24.02 -18.33
N SER A 284 26.00 -22.82 -18.89
CA SER A 284 26.39 -22.54 -20.29
C SER A 284 27.83 -22.02 -20.34
N GLY A 285 28.47 -22.09 -21.51
CA GLY A 285 29.88 -21.69 -21.62
C GLY A 285 30.08 -20.22 -21.24
N GLY A 286 30.90 -19.97 -20.22
CA GLY A 286 31.11 -18.68 -19.57
C GLY A 286 30.39 -18.51 -18.23
N ASP A 287 29.52 -19.44 -17.84
CA ASP A 287 28.85 -19.43 -16.52
C ASP A 287 29.61 -20.24 -15.46
N GLU A 288 30.73 -20.89 -15.80
CA GLU A 288 31.51 -21.70 -14.86
C GLU A 288 32.01 -20.90 -13.65
N ASP A 289 32.31 -19.61 -13.85
CA ASP A 289 32.67 -18.66 -12.80
C ASP A 289 31.49 -18.28 -11.89
N ASP A 290 30.26 -18.59 -12.31
CA ASP A 290 29.02 -18.38 -11.56
C ASP A 290 28.67 -19.57 -10.66
N PHE A 291 29.53 -20.59 -10.60
CA PHE A 291 29.36 -21.74 -9.71
C PHE A 291 29.46 -21.33 -8.24
N ARG A 292 28.47 -21.75 -7.45
CA ARG A 292 28.25 -21.22 -6.09
C ARG A 292 28.81 -22.06 -4.97
N ILE A 293 29.29 -23.27 -5.25
CA ILE A 293 29.76 -24.18 -4.21
C ILE A 293 31.27 -24.17 -4.16
N GLU A 294 31.82 -23.94 -2.97
CA GLU A 294 33.26 -23.90 -2.72
C GLU A 294 33.64 -25.00 -1.73
N SER A 295 34.56 -25.89 -2.12
CA SER A 295 35.12 -26.85 -1.16
C SER A 295 36.10 -26.14 -0.23
N ILE A 296 35.96 -26.37 1.07
CA ILE A 296 36.79 -25.74 2.11
C ILE A 296 37.47 -26.76 3.02
N THR A 297 38.57 -26.33 3.62
CA THR A 297 39.32 -27.07 4.64
C THR A 297 38.71 -26.90 6.04
N HIS A 298 39.22 -27.65 7.02
CA HIS A 298 38.77 -27.54 8.40
C HIS A 298 39.12 -26.16 9.03
N PRO A 299 40.33 -25.61 8.86
CA PRO A 299 40.66 -24.26 9.31
C PRO A 299 39.76 -23.18 8.72
N GLU A 300 39.48 -23.25 7.42
CA GLU A 300 38.57 -22.31 6.75
C GLU A 300 37.15 -22.40 7.31
N LEU A 301 36.64 -23.61 7.57
CA LEU A 301 35.33 -23.80 8.20
C LEU A 301 35.30 -23.17 9.59
N LEU A 302 36.32 -23.39 10.42
CA LEU A 302 36.37 -22.78 11.75
C LEU A 302 36.42 -21.25 11.67
N ASN A 303 37.14 -20.69 10.70
CA ASN A 303 37.16 -19.24 10.45
C ASN A 303 35.77 -18.72 10.08
N ILE A 304 35.07 -19.38 9.16
CA ILE A 304 33.69 -19.03 8.79
C ILE A 304 32.78 -19.06 10.01
N LEU A 305 32.86 -20.11 10.82
CA LEU A 305 32.08 -20.25 12.05
C LEU A 305 32.52 -19.27 13.17
N ASP A 306 33.65 -18.59 13.02
CA ASP A 306 34.11 -17.53 13.91
C ASP A 306 33.87 -16.12 13.35
N THR A 307 33.36 -15.99 12.14
CA THR A 307 33.08 -14.72 11.48
C THR A 307 31.59 -14.39 11.57
N GLU A 308 31.28 -13.10 11.78
CA GLU A 308 29.91 -12.60 11.76
C GLU A 308 29.39 -12.53 10.31
N GLY A 309 28.16 -12.98 10.08
CA GLY A 309 27.53 -12.97 8.77
C GLY A 309 26.58 -14.15 8.57
N ASP A 310 25.74 -14.06 7.53
CA ASP A 310 24.84 -15.14 7.12
C ASP A 310 25.53 -16.03 6.10
N PHE A 311 25.76 -17.30 6.46
CA PHE A 311 26.47 -18.27 5.63
C PHE A 311 25.56 -19.44 5.28
N VAL A 312 25.73 -20.01 4.08
CA VAL A 312 25.14 -21.29 3.71
C VAL A 312 26.24 -22.35 3.73
N LEU A 313 26.03 -23.41 4.52
CA LEU A 313 26.98 -24.51 4.69
C LEU A 313 26.38 -25.81 4.15
N LEU A 314 27.15 -26.53 3.34
CA LEU A 314 26.88 -27.89 2.90
C LEU A 314 27.89 -28.82 3.57
N PHE A 315 27.41 -29.80 4.33
CA PHE A 315 28.26 -30.86 4.86
C PHE A 315 28.17 -32.08 3.94
N GLY A 316 29.19 -32.31 3.12
CA GLY A 316 29.15 -33.32 2.07
C GLY A 316 30.49 -33.55 1.37
N GLY A 317 30.70 -34.79 0.96
CA GLY A 317 31.89 -35.21 0.22
C GLY A 317 31.54 -35.78 -1.16
N THR A 318 32.47 -35.70 -2.11
CA THR A 318 32.28 -36.22 -3.48
C THR A 318 32.05 -37.73 -3.51
N TRP A 319 32.53 -38.46 -2.50
CA TRP A 319 32.33 -39.90 -2.28
C TRP A 319 30.91 -40.28 -1.87
N CYS A 320 30.15 -39.32 -1.32
CA CYS A 320 28.85 -39.57 -0.75
C CYS A 320 27.74 -39.43 -1.79
N HIS A 321 26.96 -40.49 -1.95
CA HIS A 321 25.83 -40.51 -2.87
C HIS A 321 24.68 -39.60 -2.42
N ASN A 322 24.54 -39.31 -1.11
CA ASN A 322 23.57 -38.33 -0.62
C ASN A 322 23.97 -36.90 -1.02
N THR A 323 25.27 -36.58 -0.96
CA THR A 323 25.78 -35.29 -1.45
C THR A 323 25.60 -35.16 -2.95
N ALA A 324 25.99 -36.20 -3.71
CA ALA A 324 25.80 -36.23 -5.17
C ALA A 324 24.33 -36.03 -5.58
N ALA A 325 23.39 -36.48 -4.75
CA ALA A 325 21.97 -36.38 -4.99
C ALA A 325 21.36 -34.97 -4.83
N ILE A 326 22.08 -34.04 -4.19
CA ILE A 326 21.57 -32.69 -3.88
C ILE A 326 22.47 -31.55 -4.35
N ILE A 327 23.74 -31.84 -4.66
CA ILE A 327 24.74 -30.78 -4.88
C ILE A 327 24.42 -29.89 -6.09
N GLN A 328 23.92 -30.49 -7.18
CA GLN A 328 23.51 -29.72 -8.37
C GLN A 328 22.36 -28.77 -8.04
N GLN A 329 21.32 -29.25 -7.34
CA GLN A 329 20.19 -28.42 -6.95
C GLN A 329 20.57 -27.36 -5.91
N THR A 330 21.46 -27.70 -4.98
CA THR A 330 21.98 -26.74 -3.99
C THR A 330 22.64 -25.56 -4.69
N HIS A 331 23.47 -25.83 -5.71
CA HIS A 331 24.07 -24.81 -6.54
C HIS A 331 23.00 -24.00 -7.32
N GLU A 332 22.07 -24.68 -7.98
CA GLU A 332 21.00 -24.05 -8.76
C GLU A 332 20.14 -23.11 -7.92
N TYR A 333 19.70 -23.54 -6.73
CA TYR A 333 18.94 -22.70 -5.81
C TYR A 333 19.76 -21.52 -5.31
N ALA A 334 21.06 -21.72 -5.01
CA ALA A 334 21.95 -20.62 -4.65
C ALA A 334 22.02 -19.56 -5.78
N ARG A 335 22.05 -19.96 -7.05
CA ARG A 335 21.97 -19.00 -8.18
C ARG A 335 20.61 -18.30 -8.23
N ARG A 336 19.50 -19.05 -8.14
CA ARG A 336 18.13 -18.50 -8.20
C ARG A 336 17.87 -17.43 -7.15
N HIS A 337 18.47 -17.61 -5.96
CA HIS A 337 18.31 -16.72 -4.82
C HIS A 337 19.47 -15.72 -4.65
N GLY A 338 20.39 -15.61 -5.62
CA GLY A 338 21.47 -14.62 -5.57
C GLY A 338 22.44 -14.82 -4.39
N ILE A 339 22.61 -16.05 -3.91
CA ILE A 339 23.61 -16.39 -2.90
C ILE A 339 25.01 -16.28 -3.53
N LYS A 340 25.92 -15.57 -2.85
CA LYS A 340 27.31 -15.42 -3.29
C LYS A 340 28.08 -16.73 -3.26
N LYS A 341 27.97 -17.49 -2.16
CA LYS A 341 28.74 -18.71 -1.95
C LYS A 341 28.03 -19.66 -0.97
N VAL A 342 28.16 -20.95 -1.26
CA VAL A 342 27.80 -22.08 -0.41
C VAL A 342 29.09 -22.81 -0.07
N TYR A 343 29.46 -22.87 1.20
CA TYR A 343 30.70 -23.51 1.63
C TYR A 343 30.48 -24.99 1.90
N ASN A 344 31.22 -25.85 1.20
CA ASN A 344 31.12 -27.29 1.28
C ASN A 344 32.28 -27.89 2.07
N PHE A 345 31.96 -28.57 3.17
CA PHE A 345 32.95 -29.26 4.02
C PHE A 345 32.71 -30.78 4.07
N ASP A 346 33.76 -31.56 3.82
CA ASP A 346 33.74 -33.02 3.95
C ASP A 346 34.30 -33.44 5.31
N PHE A 347 33.52 -34.24 6.06
CA PHE A 347 34.01 -34.85 7.31
C PHE A 347 35.05 -35.95 7.08
N SER A 348 35.28 -36.41 5.85
CA SER A 348 36.40 -37.25 5.46
C SER A 348 37.54 -36.38 4.94
N LEU A 349 38.61 -36.22 5.72
CA LEU A 349 39.71 -35.30 5.38
C LEU A 349 40.49 -35.69 4.10
N ASP A 350 40.27 -36.88 3.55
CA ASP A 350 40.82 -37.36 2.28
C ASP A 350 39.76 -37.79 1.23
N SER A 351 38.48 -37.56 1.51
CA SER A 351 37.35 -37.89 0.62
C SER A 351 37.28 -39.37 0.16
N THR A 352 37.58 -40.33 1.04
CA THR A 352 37.55 -41.77 0.69
C THR A 352 36.29 -42.52 1.10
N GLY A 353 35.53 -42.05 2.10
CA GLY A 353 34.28 -42.70 2.51
C GLY A 353 33.94 -42.60 3.99
N ASN A 354 32.83 -43.22 4.40
CA ASN A 354 32.37 -43.32 5.79
C ASN A 354 32.42 -44.77 6.32
N GLY A 355 33.58 -45.40 6.23
CA GLY A 355 33.84 -46.73 6.77
C GLY A 355 34.36 -46.68 8.19
N GLY A 356 33.82 -47.51 9.10
CA GLY A 356 34.24 -47.55 10.52
C GLY A 356 35.69 -48.00 10.79
N SER A 357 36.48 -48.26 9.74
CA SER A 357 37.93 -48.51 9.77
C SER A 357 38.76 -47.38 9.13
N LEU A 358 38.11 -46.31 8.68
CA LEU A 358 38.76 -45.11 8.18
C LEU A 358 38.95 -44.16 9.37
N ASP A 359 40.20 -43.81 9.65
CA ASP A 359 40.56 -42.95 10.79
C ASP A 359 40.48 -41.46 10.46
N LYS A 360 40.45 -41.15 9.17
CA LYS A 360 40.39 -39.80 8.58
C LYS A 360 38.99 -39.20 8.57
N HIS A 361 37.99 -39.99 8.93
CA HIS A 361 36.61 -39.54 9.03
C HIS A 361 36.35 -38.98 10.44
N ILE A 362 36.34 -37.66 10.59
CA ILE A 362 36.36 -37.01 11.92
C ILE A 362 35.03 -37.12 12.69
N ARG A 363 33.92 -37.39 11.98
CA ARG A 363 32.57 -37.57 12.58
C ARG A 363 32.32 -38.94 13.26
N ASP A 364 33.35 -39.77 13.41
CA ASP A 364 33.24 -41.04 14.13
C ASP A 364 33.89 -40.97 15.52
N ASN A 365 33.60 -41.96 16.38
CA ASN A 365 34.15 -42.01 17.73
C ASN A 365 35.67 -42.06 17.71
N ALA A 366 36.29 -41.32 18.64
CA ALA A 366 37.74 -41.25 18.81
C ALA A 366 38.39 -42.64 18.92
N PHE A 367 37.67 -43.58 19.55
CA PHE A 367 38.12 -44.95 19.76
C PHE A 367 37.57 -45.93 18.71
N ARG A 368 38.47 -46.77 18.21
CA ARG A 368 38.16 -47.97 17.42
C ARG A 368 38.81 -49.20 18.05
N THR A 369 38.18 -50.36 17.92
CA THR A 369 38.82 -51.64 18.27
C THR A 369 39.81 -52.04 17.19
N VAL A 370 41.11 -52.05 17.51
CA VAL A 370 42.20 -52.55 16.65
C VAL A 370 42.78 -53.79 17.32
N SER A 371 42.78 -54.92 16.61
CA SER A 371 43.30 -56.20 17.13
C SER A 371 42.73 -56.61 18.50
N GLY A 372 41.46 -56.30 18.76
CA GLY A 372 40.76 -56.61 20.02
C GLY A 372 40.98 -55.61 21.16
N VAL A 373 41.73 -54.54 20.94
CA VAL A 373 42.01 -53.49 21.94
C VAL A 373 41.40 -52.16 21.48
N ALA A 374 40.75 -51.43 22.38
CA ALA A 374 40.27 -50.07 22.08
C ALA A 374 41.47 -49.12 21.96
N ARG A 375 41.57 -48.43 20.82
CA ARG A 375 42.64 -47.49 20.48
C ARG A 375 42.04 -46.15 20.07
N GLN A 376 42.66 -45.05 20.47
CA GLN A 376 42.30 -43.74 19.97
C GLN A 376 43.01 -43.53 18.64
N THR A 377 42.28 -43.69 17.53
CA THR A 377 42.86 -43.64 16.19
C THR A 377 42.37 -42.46 15.38
N ARG A 378 41.35 -41.74 15.85
CA ARG A 378 40.71 -40.64 15.11
C ARG A 378 40.89 -39.29 15.79
N PRO A 379 41.11 -38.20 15.03
CA PRO A 379 41.09 -36.84 15.53
C PRO A 379 39.65 -36.30 15.67
N SER A 380 38.79 -37.02 16.40
CA SER A 380 37.35 -36.66 16.53
C SER A 380 37.10 -35.34 17.27
N HIS A 381 38.12 -34.76 17.90
CA HIS A 381 38.04 -33.44 18.52
C HIS A 381 37.83 -32.34 17.49
N LEU A 382 38.33 -32.50 16.27
CA LEU A 382 38.10 -31.58 15.15
C LEU A 382 36.61 -31.45 14.82
N TYR A 383 35.89 -32.58 14.85
CA TYR A 383 34.43 -32.58 14.72
C TYR A 383 33.74 -31.93 15.93
N GLY A 384 34.27 -32.18 17.14
CA GLY A 384 33.82 -31.53 18.37
C GLY A 384 33.84 -30.00 18.27
N GLN A 385 34.95 -29.42 17.81
CA GLN A 385 35.13 -27.98 17.62
C GLN A 385 34.07 -27.37 16.67
N ILE A 386 33.74 -28.07 15.58
CA ILE A 386 32.67 -27.65 14.66
C ILE A 386 31.32 -27.63 15.40
N LEU A 387 30.99 -28.71 16.11
CA LEU A 387 29.68 -28.87 16.73
C LEU A 387 29.47 -27.99 17.97
N GLU A 388 30.55 -27.59 18.64
CA GLU A 388 30.49 -26.54 19.68
C GLU A 388 30.01 -25.21 19.11
N LYS A 389 30.36 -24.89 17.86
CA LYS A 389 29.91 -23.67 17.15
C LYS A 389 28.53 -23.83 16.50
N LEU A 390 28.02 -25.05 16.34
CA LEU A 390 26.69 -25.37 15.81
C LEU A 390 25.72 -25.82 16.93
N SER A 391 25.71 -25.10 18.05
CA SER A 391 25.12 -25.53 19.32
C SER A 391 23.63 -25.90 19.28
N ASN A 392 22.86 -25.28 18.39
CA ASN A 392 21.42 -25.54 18.19
C ASN A 392 21.10 -26.36 16.92
N ALA A 393 22.10 -26.93 16.24
CA ALA A 393 21.89 -27.84 15.13
C ALA A 393 21.03 -29.05 15.57
N SER A 394 20.01 -29.39 14.79
CA SER A 394 19.20 -30.58 15.05
C SER A 394 19.61 -31.72 14.11
N THR A 395 19.68 -32.94 14.65
CA THR A 395 20.18 -34.13 13.93
C THR A 395 19.25 -35.32 14.11
N GLN A 396 19.37 -36.36 13.27
CA GLN A 396 18.67 -37.63 13.46
C GLN A 396 19.21 -38.46 14.65
N TYR A 397 20.36 -38.09 15.21
CA TYR A 397 20.97 -38.82 16.32
C TYR A 397 20.85 -38.08 17.64
N LYS A 398 20.62 -38.85 18.71
CA LYS A 398 20.66 -38.37 20.09
C LYS A 398 22.05 -38.53 20.68
N VAL A 399 22.36 -37.61 21.60
CA VAL A 399 23.57 -37.67 22.42
C VAL A 399 23.33 -38.49 23.68
N LEU A 400 22.19 -38.25 24.35
CA LEU A 400 21.79 -38.93 25.58
C LEU A 400 20.41 -39.58 25.41
N ALA A 401 20.18 -40.71 26.09
CA ALA A 401 18.91 -41.44 26.02
C ALA A 401 17.70 -40.60 26.50
N SER A 402 17.96 -39.63 27.38
CA SER A 402 16.96 -38.72 27.96
C SER A 402 16.55 -37.57 27.03
N GLU A 403 17.26 -37.33 25.93
CA GLU A 403 16.91 -36.25 25.00
C GLU A 403 15.59 -36.55 24.28
N ALA A 404 14.76 -35.52 24.15
CA ALA A 404 13.56 -35.56 23.33
C ALA A 404 13.95 -35.57 21.84
N GLY A 405 13.29 -36.41 21.03
CA GLY A 405 13.50 -36.47 19.58
C GLY A 405 14.70 -37.30 19.10
N THR A 406 14.42 -38.25 18.19
CA THR A 406 15.27 -39.00 17.23
C THR A 406 15.66 -40.46 17.49
N GLN A 407 15.88 -41.18 16.36
CA GLN A 407 15.67 -42.63 16.19
C GLN A 407 16.69 -43.53 16.88
N SER A 408 17.91 -43.05 17.14
CA SER A 408 19.00 -43.86 17.71
C SER A 408 19.99 -43.04 18.53
N LEU A 409 20.45 -43.60 19.66
CA LEU A 409 21.51 -43.06 20.51
C LEU A 409 22.86 -43.31 19.84
N SER A 410 23.43 -42.29 19.20
CA SER A 410 24.68 -42.41 18.43
C SER A 410 25.50 -41.11 18.49
N PRO A 411 25.98 -40.70 19.69
CA PRO A 411 26.87 -39.55 19.80
C PRO A 411 28.22 -39.82 19.13
N VAL A 412 28.87 -38.75 18.69
CA VAL A 412 30.32 -38.76 18.45
C VAL A 412 31.01 -38.50 19.78
N ARG A 413 31.81 -39.47 20.22
CA ARG A 413 32.61 -39.41 21.46
C ARG A 413 33.99 -38.87 21.14
N TYR A 414 34.36 -37.77 21.77
CA TYR A 414 35.64 -37.10 21.58
C TYR A 414 36.20 -36.57 22.90
N TYR A 415 37.45 -36.10 22.87
CA TYR A 415 38.22 -35.62 24.01
C TYR A 415 38.96 -34.37 23.59
N ASP A 416 39.01 -33.34 24.44
CA ASP A 416 39.78 -32.11 24.17
C ASP A 416 41.29 -32.43 24.03
N ASN A 417 41.99 -31.66 23.18
CA ASN A 417 43.39 -31.87 22.75
C ASN A 417 44.24 -32.64 23.77
N GLY A 418 44.44 -33.94 23.51
CA GLY A 418 45.53 -34.74 24.06
C GLY A 418 45.45 -35.18 25.52
N THR A 419 44.45 -34.78 26.34
CA THR A 419 44.30 -35.36 27.69
C THR A 419 43.64 -36.74 27.61
N VAL A 420 44.47 -37.79 27.54
CA VAL A 420 44.00 -39.17 27.61
C VAL A 420 43.86 -39.62 29.06
N PRO A 421 42.74 -40.25 29.43
CA PRO A 421 42.70 -41.10 30.60
C PRO A 421 43.48 -42.38 30.29
N ASP A 422 44.44 -42.70 31.16
CA ASP A 422 45.00 -44.04 31.30
C ASP A 422 43.89 -45.10 31.06
N PRO A 423 44.06 -46.10 30.18
CA PRO A 423 43.05 -47.14 29.94
C PRO A 423 42.66 -47.92 31.21
N ALA A 424 43.39 -47.78 32.32
CA ALA A 424 43.05 -48.30 33.66
C ALA A 424 42.27 -47.32 34.56
N VAL A 425 42.05 -46.06 34.14
CA VAL A 425 41.38 -44.99 34.90
C VAL A 425 40.11 -44.53 34.16
N PRO A 426 38.94 -44.44 34.84
CA PRO A 426 37.72 -43.91 34.22
C PRO A 426 37.95 -42.51 33.67
N ALA A 427 37.57 -42.30 32.42
CA ALA A 427 37.81 -41.07 31.68
C ALA A 427 37.18 -39.83 32.32
N THR A 428 38.00 -38.96 32.93
CA THR A 428 37.61 -37.58 33.19
C THR A 428 37.84 -36.78 31.90
N GLY A 429 36.79 -36.23 31.28
CA GLY A 429 36.92 -35.34 30.11
C GLY A 429 36.35 -35.85 28.78
N GLU A 430 35.62 -36.97 28.74
CA GLU A 430 34.87 -37.36 27.53
C GLU A 430 33.79 -36.30 27.23
N LYS A 431 33.77 -35.81 26.00
CA LYS A 431 32.72 -34.97 25.45
C LYS A 431 31.92 -35.72 24.40
N LEU A 432 30.67 -35.31 24.22
CA LEU A 432 29.74 -35.91 23.28
C LEU A 432 29.21 -34.83 22.33
N ALA A 433 29.27 -35.09 21.03
CA ALA A 433 28.69 -34.24 20.01
C ALA A 433 27.51 -34.95 19.32
N ARG A 434 26.52 -34.16 18.90
CA ARG A 434 25.48 -34.61 17.96
C ARG A 434 26.13 -34.99 16.64
N LYS A 435 25.66 -36.07 16.03
CA LYS A 435 26.17 -36.57 14.75
C LYS A 435 25.33 -35.98 13.61
N ILE A 436 25.93 -35.16 12.74
CA ILE A 436 25.32 -34.64 11.50
C ILE A 436 25.60 -35.64 10.38
N GLN A 437 24.61 -35.97 9.55
CA GLN A 437 24.80 -36.77 8.33
C GLN A 437 25.36 -35.95 7.17
N VAL A 438 25.95 -36.64 6.21
CA VAL A 438 26.48 -36.01 4.98
C VAL A 438 25.39 -35.91 3.92
N GLY A 439 25.42 -34.82 3.14
CA GLY A 439 24.28 -34.34 2.36
C GLY A 439 23.36 -33.45 3.18
N HIS A 440 23.91 -32.64 4.08
CA HIS A 440 23.15 -31.77 4.99
C HIS A 440 23.45 -30.31 4.70
N VAL A 441 22.42 -29.50 4.46
CA VAL A 441 22.52 -28.05 4.20
C VAL A 441 21.94 -27.29 5.37
N LEU A 442 22.63 -26.25 5.82
CA LEU A 442 22.14 -25.34 6.84
C LEU A 442 22.57 -23.89 6.59
N SER A 443 21.81 -22.96 7.17
CA SER A 443 22.15 -21.54 7.25
C SER A 443 22.69 -21.21 8.64
N TYR A 444 23.72 -20.36 8.68
CA TYR A 444 24.50 -20.09 9.87
C TYR A 444 24.72 -18.59 10.07
N ASN A 445 24.56 -18.11 11.30
CA ASN A 445 24.94 -16.77 11.73
C ASN A 445 25.43 -16.79 13.18
N LYS A 446 26.72 -16.50 13.39
CA LYS A 446 27.38 -16.51 14.70
C LYS A 446 26.68 -15.64 15.75
N GLY A 447 26.27 -14.44 15.37
CA GLY A 447 25.63 -13.45 16.24
C GLY A 447 24.16 -13.76 16.58
N ARG A 448 23.54 -14.78 15.97
CA ARG A 448 22.13 -15.09 16.21
C ARG A 448 21.88 -15.61 17.62
N THR A 449 20.90 -15.01 18.28
CA THR A 449 20.41 -15.46 19.59
C THR A 449 18.90 -15.68 19.56
N VAL A 450 18.43 -16.70 20.27
CA VAL A 450 17.00 -16.98 20.50
C VAL A 450 16.79 -17.04 22.01
N GLU A 451 15.86 -16.22 22.52
CA GLU A 451 15.61 -16.08 23.96
C GLU A 451 16.87 -15.75 24.80
N GLY A 452 17.82 -15.02 24.19
CA GLY A 452 19.08 -14.63 24.82
C GLY A 452 20.13 -15.74 24.89
N GLN A 453 19.89 -16.91 24.30
CA GLN A 453 20.87 -17.99 24.15
C GLN A 453 21.44 -18.00 22.73
N PRO A 454 22.73 -18.35 22.54
CA PRO A 454 23.29 -18.56 21.21
C PRO A 454 22.49 -19.62 20.44
N ALA A 455 22.05 -19.26 19.24
CA ALA A 455 21.31 -20.15 18.35
C ALA A 455 21.78 -19.93 16.90
N PRO A 456 23.06 -20.20 16.62
CA PRO A 456 23.70 -19.75 15.39
C PRO A 456 23.25 -20.49 14.13
N VAL A 457 22.70 -21.69 14.24
CA VAL A 457 21.99 -22.32 13.10
C VAL A 457 20.64 -21.63 12.95
N ILE A 458 20.44 -20.92 11.84
CA ILE A 458 19.21 -20.19 11.54
C ILE A 458 18.13 -21.19 11.14
N ASP A 459 18.39 -21.93 10.06
CA ASP A 459 17.59 -23.05 9.58
C ASP A 459 18.46 -24.16 8.98
N GLN A 460 17.86 -25.31 8.71
CA GLN A 460 18.55 -26.48 8.16
C GLN A 460 17.59 -27.44 7.50
N ALA A 461 18.06 -28.08 6.42
CA ALA A 461 17.30 -29.02 5.63
C ALA A 461 17.17 -30.34 6.39
N ILE A 462 16.11 -30.46 7.18
CA ILE A 462 15.81 -31.65 7.98
C ILE A 462 14.31 -31.79 8.16
N ARG A 463 13.81 -33.02 8.06
CA ARG A 463 12.41 -33.29 8.41
C ARG A 463 12.26 -33.18 9.92
N LYS A 464 11.67 -32.08 10.38
CA LYS A 464 11.36 -31.84 11.80
C LYS A 464 10.14 -32.66 12.24
N ASP A 465 10.14 -33.09 13.51
CA ASP A 465 8.98 -33.68 14.20
C ASP A 465 8.27 -34.87 13.49
N TRP A 466 9.05 -35.68 12.78
CA TRP A 466 8.52 -36.81 12.01
C TRP A 466 7.77 -37.82 12.91
N THR A 467 6.60 -38.26 12.43
CA THR A 467 5.82 -39.37 13.00
C THR A 467 5.99 -40.60 12.12
N ASN A 468 6.28 -41.75 12.73
CA ASN A 468 6.27 -43.02 12.01
C ASN A 468 4.84 -43.34 11.54
N PRO A 469 4.59 -43.39 10.23
CA PRO A 469 3.24 -43.57 9.70
C PRO A 469 2.73 -45.00 9.89
N ALA A 470 3.57 -45.97 10.28
CA ALA A 470 3.15 -47.35 10.55
C ALA A 470 2.42 -47.50 11.90
N ASP A 471 2.71 -46.64 12.87
CA ASP A 471 2.19 -46.72 14.25
C ASP A 471 1.75 -45.36 14.84
N SER A 472 1.88 -44.26 14.08
CA SER A 472 1.57 -42.89 14.51
C SER A 472 2.39 -42.41 15.71
N VAL A 473 3.59 -42.96 15.91
CA VAL A 473 4.48 -42.57 17.01
C VAL A 473 5.44 -41.48 16.55
N PHE A 474 5.59 -40.41 17.34
CA PHE A 474 6.63 -39.41 17.14
C PHE A 474 8.02 -40.05 17.24
N THR A 475 8.79 -39.93 16.18
CA THR A 475 10.13 -40.53 16.04
C THR A 475 11.23 -39.47 16.01
N GLY A 476 10.87 -38.18 15.94
CA GLY A 476 11.78 -37.03 15.94
C GLY A 476 12.35 -36.70 14.57
N ASN A 477 13.28 -35.75 14.51
CA ASN A 477 13.95 -35.33 13.27
C ASN A 477 14.57 -36.48 12.45
N THR A 478 14.50 -36.34 11.14
CA THR A 478 15.11 -37.26 10.17
C THR A 478 15.92 -36.46 9.15
N GLU A 479 17.21 -36.76 9.05
CA GLU A 479 18.09 -36.14 8.06
C GLU A 479 17.77 -36.71 6.67
N TYR A 480 17.85 -35.85 5.65
CA TYR A 480 17.53 -36.20 4.27
C TYR A 480 18.64 -37.02 3.61
N MET A 481 18.86 -38.25 4.09
CA MET A 481 19.66 -39.27 3.42
C MET A 481 18.85 -39.89 2.28
N THR A 482 18.53 -39.05 1.30
CA THR A 482 17.52 -39.31 0.29
C THR A 482 17.96 -40.30 -0.77
N GLU A 483 19.27 -40.58 -0.83
CA GLU A 483 19.93 -41.41 -1.83
C GLU A 483 19.40 -41.15 -3.24
N VAL A 484 19.00 -39.93 -3.65
CA VAL A 484 18.12 -39.66 -4.82
C VAL A 484 18.70 -40.22 -6.13
N TRP A 485 18.46 -41.50 -6.40
CA TRP A 485 19.40 -42.48 -6.95
C TRP A 485 19.92 -42.27 -8.37
N PHE A 486 20.09 -41.03 -8.83
CA PHE A 486 21.39 -40.39 -9.03
C PHE A 486 21.49 -39.65 -10.38
N THR A 487 20.49 -38.77 -10.59
CA THR A 487 20.44 -37.63 -11.57
C THR A 487 20.42 -38.04 -13.05
N GLN A 488 19.47 -37.78 -13.94
CA GLN A 488 18.78 -36.58 -14.35
C GLN A 488 17.29 -36.94 -14.52
N GLY A 489 16.37 -36.08 -14.07
CA GLY A 489 14.92 -36.37 -14.01
C GLY A 489 14.36 -36.52 -12.59
N HIS A 490 14.88 -35.70 -11.68
CA HIS A 490 14.62 -35.68 -10.23
C HIS A 490 13.15 -35.66 -9.82
N ASP A 491 12.34 -34.98 -10.60
CA ASP A 491 10.91 -34.76 -10.37
C ASP A 491 10.03 -35.57 -11.35
N LEU A 492 10.63 -36.50 -12.11
CA LEU A 492 9.88 -37.35 -13.02
C LEU A 492 8.90 -38.22 -12.23
N ALA A 493 7.61 -38.09 -12.56
CA ALA A 493 6.58 -38.97 -12.07
C ALA A 493 6.97 -40.43 -12.36
N PHE A 494 6.69 -41.33 -11.43
CA PHE A 494 6.86 -42.75 -11.67
C PHE A 494 6.02 -43.17 -12.88
N ASP A 495 6.67 -43.65 -13.94
CA ASP A 495 6.02 -44.21 -15.10
C ASP A 495 5.96 -45.74 -14.98
N ALA A 496 4.74 -46.27 -14.85
CA ALA A 496 4.53 -47.71 -14.80
C ALA A 496 4.87 -48.41 -16.12
N ALA A 497 4.82 -47.70 -17.26
CA ALA A 497 5.23 -48.22 -18.56
C ALA A 497 6.75 -48.33 -18.68
N ASP A 498 7.50 -47.63 -17.83
CA ASP A 498 8.95 -47.67 -17.76
C ASP A 498 9.47 -47.77 -16.32
N ALA A 499 9.09 -48.85 -15.64
CA ALA A 499 9.40 -49.04 -14.23
C ALA A 499 10.92 -49.11 -13.93
N ASP A 500 11.76 -49.39 -14.94
CA ASP A 500 13.22 -49.43 -14.78
C ASP A 500 13.86 -48.02 -14.75
N ASN A 501 13.11 -46.96 -15.08
CA ASN A 501 13.62 -45.60 -15.11
C ASN A 501 13.80 -45.00 -13.71
N LEU A 502 15.04 -44.64 -13.36
CA LEU A 502 15.45 -43.99 -12.11
C LEU A 502 14.90 -44.67 -10.84
N ARG A 503 15.00 -46.00 -10.77
CA ARG A 503 14.49 -46.79 -9.64
C ARG A 503 15.52 -47.08 -8.55
N GLY A 504 16.79 -46.74 -8.78
CA GLY A 504 17.88 -47.12 -7.88
C GLY A 504 17.95 -48.64 -7.68
N SER A 505 18.11 -49.07 -6.43
CA SER A 505 18.13 -50.50 -6.08
C SER A 505 16.74 -51.10 -5.77
N VAL A 506 15.64 -50.36 -5.97
CA VAL A 506 14.30 -50.83 -5.61
C VAL A 506 13.77 -51.85 -6.63
N ASN A 507 13.16 -52.92 -6.13
CA ASN A 507 12.41 -53.86 -6.98
C ASN A 507 11.00 -53.32 -7.22
N VAL A 508 10.65 -53.05 -8.47
CA VAL A 508 9.41 -52.36 -8.91
C VAL A 508 8.40 -53.27 -9.62
N THR A 509 8.66 -54.58 -9.62
CA THR A 509 7.83 -55.57 -10.34
C THR A 509 6.45 -55.80 -9.70
N ALA A 510 6.23 -55.31 -8.48
CA ALA A 510 4.97 -55.37 -7.75
C ALA A 510 4.55 -53.96 -7.25
N GLU A 511 3.25 -53.77 -6.99
CA GLU A 511 2.69 -52.50 -6.49
C GLU A 511 3.39 -51.99 -5.22
N THR A 512 3.74 -52.88 -4.29
CA THR A 512 4.50 -52.55 -3.08
C THR A 512 5.87 -51.94 -3.40
N GLY A 513 6.52 -52.42 -4.46
CA GLY A 513 7.78 -51.90 -4.97
C GLY A 513 7.64 -50.55 -5.66
N GLN A 514 6.56 -50.38 -6.41
CA GLN A 514 6.23 -49.09 -7.05
C GLN A 514 5.92 -48.01 -5.99
N ASN A 515 5.18 -48.38 -4.94
CA ASN A 515 4.90 -47.50 -3.81
C ASN A 515 6.16 -47.12 -3.05
N ALA A 516 7.05 -48.07 -2.79
CA ALA A 516 8.36 -47.80 -2.19
C ALA A 516 9.15 -46.79 -3.01
N LEU A 517 9.27 -46.98 -4.32
CA LEU A 517 9.96 -46.03 -5.20
C LEU A 517 9.32 -44.63 -5.16
N ARG A 518 7.98 -44.53 -5.21
CA ARG A 518 7.29 -43.23 -5.13
C ARG A 518 7.53 -42.54 -3.78
N ASN A 519 7.54 -43.28 -2.67
CA ASN A 519 7.83 -42.71 -1.35
C ASN A 519 9.27 -42.23 -1.23
N GLN A 520 10.24 -42.95 -1.81
CA GLN A 520 11.63 -42.48 -1.91
C GLN A 520 11.74 -41.17 -2.68
N ARG A 521 11.07 -41.08 -3.84
CA ARG A 521 11.05 -39.85 -4.66
C ARG A 521 10.38 -38.67 -3.95
N ASN A 522 9.30 -38.91 -3.21
CA ASN A 522 8.66 -37.84 -2.45
C ASN A 522 9.53 -37.39 -1.27
N PHE A 523 10.21 -38.31 -0.59
CA PHE A 523 11.20 -37.97 0.45
C PHE A 523 12.34 -37.11 -0.12
N ALA A 524 12.82 -37.45 -1.33
CA ALA A 524 13.79 -36.67 -2.07
C ALA A 524 13.30 -35.27 -2.46
N LYS A 525 12.08 -35.18 -3.00
CA LYS A 525 11.46 -33.91 -3.39
C LYS A 525 11.30 -32.97 -2.18
N GLU A 526 10.87 -33.51 -1.05
CA GLU A 526 10.78 -32.75 0.21
C GLU A 526 12.15 -32.22 0.64
N ALA A 527 13.21 -33.03 0.53
CA ALA A 527 14.56 -32.56 0.83
C ALA A 527 15.02 -31.41 -0.07
N LEU A 528 14.76 -31.50 -1.38
CA LEU A 528 15.11 -30.44 -2.32
C LEU A 528 14.36 -29.14 -2.01
N HIS A 529 13.08 -29.23 -1.68
CA HIS A 529 12.29 -28.08 -1.26
C HIS A 529 12.80 -27.48 0.05
N ASP A 530 13.14 -28.31 1.05
CA ASP A 530 13.70 -27.82 2.32
C ASP A 530 15.09 -27.19 2.11
N ILE A 531 15.95 -27.74 1.22
CA ILE A 531 17.24 -27.12 0.86
C ILE A 531 17.03 -25.76 0.20
N ARG A 532 16.09 -25.68 -0.77
CA ARG A 532 15.72 -24.41 -1.41
C ARG A 532 15.23 -23.40 -0.38
N ASP A 533 14.38 -23.83 0.57
CA ASP A 533 13.82 -22.97 1.61
C ASP A 533 14.92 -22.44 2.56
N VAL A 534 15.89 -23.27 2.96
CA VAL A 534 17.06 -22.84 3.75
C VAL A 534 17.92 -21.81 3.00
N ILE A 535 18.09 -22.00 1.70
CA ILE A 535 18.84 -21.07 0.84
C ILE A 535 18.06 -19.76 0.67
N ALA A 536 16.74 -19.85 0.45
CA ALA A 536 15.86 -18.70 0.33
C ALA A 536 15.83 -17.86 1.61
N ASP A 537 15.88 -18.49 2.79
CA ASP A 537 15.90 -17.80 4.09
C ASP A 537 17.10 -16.84 4.22
N VAL A 538 18.26 -17.21 3.67
CA VAL A 538 19.44 -16.32 3.61
C VAL A 538 19.28 -15.19 2.57
N ALA A 539 18.31 -15.33 1.66
CA ALA A 539 18.00 -14.41 0.57
C ALA A 539 16.65 -13.69 0.75
N ASP A 540 16.30 -13.34 1.98
CA ASP A 540 15.06 -12.63 2.36
C ASP A 540 13.74 -13.41 2.15
N GLY A 541 13.84 -14.72 1.87
CA GLY A 541 12.70 -15.63 1.74
C GLY A 541 11.98 -15.54 0.39
N TYR A 542 10.66 -15.64 0.43
CA TYR A 542 9.78 -15.57 -0.73
C TYR A 542 8.87 -14.37 -0.67
N ASP A 543 8.76 -13.66 -1.78
CA ASP A 543 7.74 -12.64 -1.94
C ASP A 543 6.33 -13.25 -1.95
N SER A 544 5.34 -12.43 -1.58
CA SER A 544 3.93 -12.74 -1.74
C SER A 544 3.19 -11.65 -2.50
N ASP A 545 2.07 -12.01 -3.12
CA ASP A 545 1.16 -11.10 -3.79
C ASP A 545 -0.28 -11.38 -3.36
N VAL A 546 -0.92 -10.38 -2.73
CA VAL A 546 -2.33 -10.44 -2.32
C VAL A 546 -3.20 -9.97 -3.47
N THR A 547 -4.08 -10.86 -3.93
CA THR A 547 -5.11 -10.54 -4.92
C THR A 547 -6.50 -10.78 -4.35
N VAL A 548 -7.48 -9.98 -4.79
CA VAL A 548 -8.85 -10.05 -4.28
C VAL A 548 -9.86 -10.04 -5.41
N THR A 549 -10.81 -10.98 -5.38
CA THR A 549 -11.92 -11.09 -6.33
C THR A 549 -13.26 -11.12 -5.60
N GLY A 550 -14.33 -10.71 -6.26
CA GLY A 550 -15.69 -10.76 -5.70
C GLY A 550 -16.02 -9.67 -4.67
N ALA A 551 -15.05 -8.86 -4.23
CA ALA A 551 -15.31 -7.71 -3.37
C ALA A 551 -16.29 -6.72 -4.06
N PRO A 552 -17.29 -6.18 -3.33
CA PRO A 552 -18.24 -5.23 -3.90
C PRO A 552 -17.55 -3.90 -4.18
N ALA A 553 -17.81 -3.32 -5.36
CA ALA A 553 -17.37 -1.96 -5.68
C ALA A 553 -18.19 -0.87 -4.95
N SER A 554 -19.36 -1.24 -4.42
CA SER A 554 -20.21 -0.30 -3.68
C SER A 554 -21.13 -0.98 -2.68
N VAL A 555 -21.44 -0.31 -1.58
CA VAL A 555 -22.44 -0.72 -0.57
C VAL A 555 -23.36 0.43 -0.19
N SER A 556 -24.48 0.17 0.50
CA SER A 556 -25.42 1.21 0.96
C SER A 556 -25.20 1.57 2.43
N VAL A 557 -25.37 2.84 2.80
CA VAL A 557 -25.35 3.28 4.21
C VAL A 557 -26.47 2.61 5.06
N GLU A 558 -27.59 2.19 4.45
CA GLU A 558 -28.73 1.61 5.20
C GLU A 558 -28.51 0.18 5.68
N ALA A 559 -27.81 -0.60 4.87
CA ALA A 559 -27.53 -2.00 5.10
C ALA A 559 -26.26 -2.33 4.31
N PRO A 560 -25.09 -1.90 4.80
CA PRO A 560 -23.84 -2.16 4.11
C PRO A 560 -23.56 -3.66 4.02
N GLY A 561 -24.22 -4.46 4.86
CA GLY A 561 -24.19 -5.91 4.82
C GLY A 561 -22.82 -6.42 5.24
N ASN A 562 -22.37 -7.46 4.56
CA ASN A 562 -21.06 -8.01 4.77
C ASN A 562 -20.18 -7.78 3.54
N LEU A 563 -18.89 -7.55 3.78
CA LEU A 563 -17.85 -7.65 2.78
C LEU A 563 -17.61 -9.13 2.49
N THR A 564 -18.14 -9.60 1.36
CA THR A 564 -17.85 -10.91 0.81
C THR A 564 -16.82 -10.80 -0.30
N ALA A 565 -15.71 -11.51 -0.19
CA ALA A 565 -14.68 -11.55 -1.22
C ALA A 565 -13.88 -12.85 -1.12
N GLN A 566 -13.18 -13.20 -2.19
CA GLN A 566 -12.18 -14.25 -2.20
C GLN A 566 -10.80 -13.60 -2.33
N ILE A 567 -9.94 -13.88 -1.36
CA ILE A 567 -8.56 -13.40 -1.30
C ILE A 567 -7.64 -14.55 -1.69
N THR A 568 -6.67 -14.30 -2.56
CA THR A 568 -5.62 -15.25 -2.91
C THR A 568 -4.26 -14.67 -2.58
N VAL A 569 -3.43 -15.41 -1.85
CA VAL A 569 -2.05 -15.04 -1.53
C VAL A 569 -1.09 -15.89 -2.37
N ALA A 570 -0.60 -15.33 -3.47
CA ALA A 570 0.36 -16.00 -4.34
C ALA A 570 1.78 -15.90 -3.76
N SER A 571 2.58 -16.95 -3.91
CA SER A 571 4.01 -16.99 -3.53
C SER A 571 4.69 -18.19 -4.20
N ASP A 572 6.00 -18.13 -4.41
CA ASP A 572 6.78 -19.26 -4.93
C ASP A 572 7.16 -20.28 -3.86
N TYR A 573 6.95 -19.94 -2.58
CA TYR A 573 6.95 -20.94 -1.51
C TYR A 573 5.95 -22.04 -1.86
N THR A 574 6.30 -23.31 -1.68
CA THR A 574 5.41 -24.46 -1.98
C THR A 574 5.12 -25.31 -0.76
N GLY A 575 6.07 -25.39 0.19
CA GLY A 575 5.92 -26.12 1.44
C GLY A 575 5.60 -27.61 1.26
N PHE A 576 6.09 -28.28 0.21
CA PHE A 576 5.78 -29.68 -0.04
C PHE A 576 6.17 -30.58 1.15
N TYR A 577 5.36 -31.61 1.44
CA TYR A 577 5.68 -32.61 2.45
C TYR A 577 5.27 -34.02 2.01
N SER A 578 5.95 -35.02 2.56
CA SER A 578 5.65 -36.43 2.41
C SER A 578 5.60 -37.13 3.78
N ASP A 579 4.44 -37.70 4.11
CA ASP A 579 4.22 -38.34 5.42
C ASP A 579 4.82 -39.76 5.49
N ARG A 580 5.11 -40.35 4.33
CA ARG A 580 5.67 -41.70 4.27
C ARG A 580 7.17 -41.68 4.50
N THR A 581 7.69 -42.78 5.05
CA THR A 581 9.14 -42.98 5.16
C THR A 581 9.71 -43.33 3.80
N VAL A 582 11.01 -43.08 3.63
CA VAL A 582 11.75 -43.42 2.41
C VAL A 582 11.51 -44.88 1.98
N ASN A 583 11.40 -45.84 2.90
CA ASN A 583 11.22 -47.27 2.57
C ASN A 583 9.79 -47.81 2.71
N ALA A 584 8.78 -46.95 2.85
CA ALA A 584 7.41 -47.38 3.04
C ALA A 584 6.83 -48.05 1.77
N THR A 585 6.15 -49.19 1.92
CA THR A 585 5.53 -49.94 0.80
C THR A 585 4.05 -49.61 0.57
N LEU A 586 3.47 -48.79 1.46
CA LEU A 586 2.10 -48.27 1.31
C LEU A 586 2.05 -47.16 0.27
N ALA A 587 0.87 -46.95 -0.31
CA ALA A 587 0.64 -45.87 -1.25
C ALA A 587 1.13 -44.51 -0.69
N PRO A 588 1.74 -43.66 -1.53
CA PRO A 588 2.23 -42.36 -1.12
C PRO A 588 1.18 -41.48 -0.47
N LEU A 589 1.62 -40.68 0.50
CA LEU A 589 0.84 -39.65 1.17
C LEU A 589 1.67 -38.37 1.19
N THR A 590 1.21 -37.37 0.45
CA THR A 590 1.89 -36.09 0.24
C THR A 590 0.89 -34.96 0.26
N GLY A 591 1.37 -33.76 0.53
CA GLY A 591 0.58 -32.54 0.41
C GLY A 591 1.48 -31.32 0.37
N ASN A 592 0.87 -30.15 0.44
CA ASN A 592 1.55 -28.88 0.62
C ASN A 592 1.23 -28.36 2.03
N ARG A 593 2.23 -27.81 2.69
CA ARG A 593 2.07 -27.07 3.94
C ARG A 593 1.28 -25.81 3.63
N THR A 594 0.52 -25.35 4.62
CA THR A 594 -0.11 -24.04 4.55
C THR A 594 0.98 -22.97 4.41
N LEU A 595 0.67 -21.89 3.68
CA LEU A 595 1.55 -20.72 3.64
C LEU A 595 1.71 -20.14 5.06
N GLY A 596 0.73 -20.36 5.93
CA GLY A 596 0.68 -19.75 7.25
C GLY A 596 0.36 -18.26 7.17
N GLY A 597 0.30 -17.60 8.32
CA GLY A 597 -0.09 -16.20 8.41
C GLY A 597 -1.58 -15.98 8.16
N SER A 598 -1.98 -14.71 8.22
CA SER A 598 -3.36 -14.26 8.10
C SER A 598 -3.44 -13.01 7.23
N VAL A 599 -4.60 -12.82 6.59
CA VAL A 599 -4.93 -11.58 5.91
C VAL A 599 -5.82 -10.75 6.82
N GLN A 600 -5.34 -9.56 7.16
CA GLN A 600 -6.10 -8.55 7.89
C GLN A 600 -6.83 -7.64 6.91
N VAL A 601 -8.13 -7.45 7.13
CA VAL A 601 -8.98 -6.65 6.25
C VAL A 601 -9.40 -5.39 6.97
N PHE A 602 -9.16 -4.24 6.35
CA PHE A 602 -9.48 -2.91 6.87
C PHE A 602 -10.46 -2.20 5.95
N LEU A 603 -11.36 -1.43 6.56
CA LEU A 603 -12.08 -0.35 5.91
C LEU A 603 -11.57 0.97 6.47
N ASP A 604 -10.91 1.75 5.62
CA ASP A 604 -10.06 2.87 5.97
C ASP A 604 -9.03 2.45 7.05
N SER A 605 -9.18 2.96 8.27
CA SER A 605 -8.34 2.62 9.42
C SER A 605 -8.95 1.57 10.35
N THR A 606 -10.19 1.13 10.08
CA THR A 606 -10.92 0.20 10.96
C THR A 606 -10.72 -1.24 10.50
N LYS A 607 -10.14 -2.09 11.36
CA LYS A 607 -10.03 -3.53 11.09
C LYS A 607 -11.42 -4.17 11.12
N LEU A 608 -11.85 -4.74 9.99
CA LEU A 608 -13.09 -5.50 9.87
C LEU A 608 -12.93 -6.93 10.38
N GLY A 609 -11.77 -7.54 10.12
CA GLY A 609 -11.49 -8.93 10.49
C GLY A 609 -10.09 -9.37 10.11
N GLU A 610 -9.83 -10.65 10.38
CA GLU A 610 -8.59 -11.34 10.10
C GLU A 610 -8.92 -12.80 9.82
N VAL A 611 -8.32 -13.36 8.77
CA VAL A 611 -8.58 -14.74 8.35
C VAL A 611 -7.27 -15.42 7.98
N ASP A 612 -7.07 -16.63 8.47
CA ASP A 612 -5.86 -17.42 8.21
C ASP A 612 -5.80 -17.86 6.74
N VAL A 613 -4.59 -17.98 6.19
CA VAL A 613 -4.37 -18.46 4.82
C VAL A 613 -4.28 -19.98 4.79
N ASP A 614 -5.24 -20.62 4.12
CA ASP A 614 -5.33 -22.07 3.97
C ASP A 614 -4.30 -22.65 2.99
N ALA A 615 -4.25 -23.98 2.86
CA ALA A 615 -3.24 -24.68 2.05
C ALA A 615 -3.38 -24.44 0.54
N ASP A 616 -4.59 -24.11 0.08
CA ASP A 616 -4.86 -23.67 -1.29
C ASP A 616 -4.55 -22.18 -1.52
N ARG A 617 -4.21 -21.45 -0.44
CA ARG A 617 -3.90 -20.01 -0.40
C ARG A 617 -5.04 -19.12 -0.82
N VAL A 618 -6.24 -19.66 -0.80
CA VAL A 618 -7.47 -18.97 -1.14
C VAL A 618 -8.30 -18.89 0.12
N VAL A 619 -8.84 -17.70 0.38
CA VAL A 619 -9.60 -17.42 1.60
C VAL A 619 -10.87 -16.67 1.21
N ASP A 620 -12.01 -17.28 1.48
CA ASP A 620 -13.29 -16.59 1.38
C ASP A 620 -13.58 -15.84 2.67
N ILE A 621 -13.87 -14.54 2.56
CA ILE A 621 -14.24 -13.69 3.68
C ILE A 621 -15.75 -13.37 3.64
N ASP A 622 -16.35 -13.25 4.81
CA ASP A 622 -17.71 -12.76 5.02
C ASP A 622 -17.73 -11.91 6.29
N LEU A 623 -17.28 -10.65 6.17
CA LEU A 623 -17.01 -9.77 7.30
C LEU A 623 -18.07 -8.67 7.41
N PRO A 624 -18.72 -8.47 8.56
CA PRO A 624 -19.75 -7.45 8.70
C PRO A 624 -19.16 -6.05 8.54
N ILE A 625 -19.78 -5.23 7.69
CA ILE A 625 -19.42 -3.82 7.55
C ILE A 625 -20.22 -3.04 8.61
N GLY A 626 -19.50 -2.33 9.47
CA GLY A 626 -20.08 -1.49 10.50
C GLY A 626 -20.78 -0.24 9.96
N ALA A 627 -21.11 0.69 10.85
CA ALA A 627 -21.67 1.98 10.44
C ALA A 627 -20.63 2.78 9.62
N VAL A 628 -20.99 3.11 8.38
CA VAL A 628 -20.13 3.81 7.41
C VAL A 628 -20.86 5.03 6.86
N THR A 629 -20.10 6.09 6.54
CA THR A 629 -20.63 7.30 5.92
C THR A 629 -20.69 7.15 4.40
N ALA A 630 -21.51 7.95 3.72
CA ALA A 630 -21.50 7.97 2.26
C ALA A 630 -20.24 8.62 1.69
N GLY A 631 -19.78 8.12 0.54
CA GLY A 631 -18.60 8.59 -0.19
C GLY A 631 -17.61 7.47 -0.50
N GLN A 632 -16.43 7.83 -0.99
CA GLN A 632 -15.34 6.89 -1.27
C GLN A 632 -14.63 6.48 0.02
N HIS A 633 -14.44 5.18 0.18
CA HIS A 633 -13.68 4.54 1.24
C HIS A 633 -12.62 3.61 0.63
N THR A 634 -11.63 3.21 1.43
CA THR A 634 -10.57 2.29 0.99
C THR A 634 -10.66 0.97 1.74
N LEU A 635 -10.77 -0.12 1.00
CA LEU A 635 -10.55 -1.47 1.51
C LEU A 635 -9.06 -1.79 1.40
N ARG A 636 -8.44 -2.21 2.51
CA ARG A 636 -7.05 -2.67 2.52
C ARG A 636 -6.95 -4.10 3.03
N TYR A 637 -6.27 -4.94 2.27
CA TYR A 637 -6.03 -6.35 2.56
C TYR A 637 -4.54 -6.52 2.83
N VAL A 638 -4.16 -6.88 4.06
CA VAL A 638 -2.77 -6.93 4.50
C VAL A 638 -2.44 -8.36 4.90
N TYR A 639 -1.61 -9.03 4.12
CA TYR A 639 -0.98 -10.27 4.51
C TYR A 639 0.32 -9.98 5.25
N GLY A 640 0.41 -10.37 6.53
CA GLY A 640 1.55 -10.04 7.39
C GLY A 640 2.81 -10.86 7.15
N GLY A 641 2.79 -11.79 6.19
CA GLY A 641 3.80 -12.81 6.01
C GLY A 641 3.42 -14.15 6.66
N GLY A 642 4.20 -15.19 6.36
CA GLY A 642 3.91 -16.56 6.78
C GLY A 642 5.13 -17.46 6.79
N ALA A 643 4.87 -18.77 6.91
CA ALA A 643 5.87 -19.83 6.87
C ALA A 643 7.13 -19.56 7.74
N GLN A 644 6.93 -19.18 9.01
CA GLN A 644 8.02 -18.86 9.95
C GLN A 644 8.91 -17.69 9.49
N ASP A 645 8.27 -16.63 8.99
CA ASP A 645 8.92 -15.42 8.45
C ASP A 645 9.64 -15.64 7.10
N LEU A 646 9.58 -16.85 6.53
CA LEU A 646 10.15 -17.17 5.22
C LEU A 646 9.35 -16.57 4.05
N VAL A 647 8.09 -16.19 4.26
CA VAL A 647 7.27 -15.54 3.24
C VAL A 647 6.98 -14.11 3.66
N SER A 648 7.45 -13.18 2.85
CA SER A 648 7.29 -11.74 3.07
C SER A 648 5.84 -11.31 2.93
N GLY A 649 5.45 -10.31 3.73
CA GLY A 649 4.10 -9.73 3.69
C GLY A 649 3.83 -8.92 2.43
N SER A 650 2.56 -8.76 2.10
CA SER A 650 2.09 -7.94 0.97
C SER A 650 0.73 -7.32 1.26
N GLU A 651 0.39 -6.26 0.53
CA GLU A 651 -0.89 -5.58 0.69
C GLU A 651 -1.52 -5.15 -0.63
N LEU A 652 -2.86 -5.08 -0.62
CA LEU A 652 -3.67 -4.58 -1.72
C LEU A 652 -4.68 -3.56 -1.21
N GLU A 653 -4.80 -2.44 -1.91
CA GLU A 653 -5.86 -1.45 -1.69
C GLU A 653 -6.90 -1.48 -2.83
N GLN A 654 -8.18 -1.35 -2.47
CA GLN A 654 -9.32 -1.25 -3.39
C GLN A 654 -10.27 -0.14 -2.95
N ASP A 655 -10.86 0.56 -3.90
CA ASP A 655 -11.88 1.57 -3.62
C ASP A 655 -13.24 0.89 -3.33
N LEU A 656 -13.98 1.46 -2.37
CA LEU A 656 -15.35 1.10 -2.04
C LEU A 656 -16.22 2.37 -2.00
N GLU A 657 -17.19 2.47 -2.91
CA GLU A 657 -18.16 3.57 -2.88
C GLU A 657 -19.33 3.23 -1.94
N VAL A 658 -19.51 4.04 -0.89
CA VAL A 658 -20.65 3.90 0.02
C VAL A 658 -21.76 4.85 -0.41
N VAL A 659 -22.86 4.30 -0.93
CA VAL A 659 -23.98 5.03 -1.50
C VAL A 659 -24.94 5.51 -0.40
N ALA A 660 -25.24 6.81 -0.38
CA ALA A 660 -26.20 7.41 0.53
C ALA A 660 -27.64 6.91 0.29
N LYS A 661 -28.48 6.93 1.34
CA LYS A 661 -29.92 6.61 1.24
C LYS A 661 -30.62 7.59 0.30
N THR A 662 -31.56 7.11 -0.50
CA THR A 662 -32.41 8.01 -1.28
C THR A 662 -33.23 8.90 -0.34
N SER A 663 -33.36 10.19 -0.70
CA SER A 663 -34.24 11.12 -0.01
C SER A 663 -35.30 11.66 -0.96
N THR A 664 -36.45 12.03 -0.42
CA THR A 664 -37.52 12.68 -1.16
C THR A 664 -37.80 14.01 -0.48
N THR A 665 -37.75 15.10 -1.22
CA THR A 665 -38.17 16.43 -0.78
C THR A 665 -39.49 16.79 -1.44
N THR A 666 -40.50 17.16 -0.66
CA THR A 666 -41.78 17.69 -1.16
C THR A 666 -42.01 19.09 -0.61
N LEU A 667 -42.42 20.01 -1.48
CA LEU A 667 -42.80 21.36 -1.09
C LEU A 667 -44.32 21.42 -0.88
N GLY A 668 -44.74 21.92 0.28
CA GLY A 668 -46.16 22.08 0.61
C GLY A 668 -46.85 23.11 -0.28
N ALA A 669 -48.18 23.15 -0.21
CA ALA A 669 -48.97 24.12 -0.94
C ALA A 669 -48.55 25.56 -0.58
N ALA A 670 -48.33 26.40 -1.60
CA ALA A 670 -47.99 27.79 -1.38
C ALA A 670 -49.19 28.57 -0.82
N PRO A 671 -48.98 29.50 0.14
CA PRO A 671 -50.04 30.35 0.64
C PRO A 671 -50.51 31.33 -0.45
N SER A 672 -51.79 31.71 -0.41
CA SER A 672 -52.28 32.84 -1.21
C SER A 672 -51.89 34.15 -0.55
N LEU A 673 -51.00 34.93 -1.18
CA LEU A 673 -50.50 36.19 -0.62
C LEU A 673 -51.00 37.40 -1.42
N THR A 674 -50.97 38.56 -0.77
CA THR A 674 -51.11 39.87 -1.40
C THR A 674 -49.86 40.68 -1.12
N TYR A 675 -49.49 41.58 -2.06
CA TYR A 675 -48.33 42.44 -1.87
C TYR A 675 -48.41 43.22 -0.54
N GLY A 676 -47.34 43.19 0.26
CA GLY A 676 -47.32 43.76 1.61
C GLY A 676 -47.68 42.79 2.73
N ALA A 677 -48.07 41.54 2.42
CA ALA A 677 -48.28 40.46 3.40
C ALA A 677 -47.23 39.35 3.22
N GLY A 678 -46.62 38.92 4.33
CA GLY A 678 -45.74 37.74 4.35
C GLY A 678 -46.53 36.45 4.56
N GLY A 679 -45.85 35.32 4.44
CA GLY A 679 -46.45 34.01 4.66
C GLY A 679 -45.43 32.94 5.00
N THR A 680 -45.92 31.72 5.21
CA THR A 680 -45.07 30.55 5.49
C THR A 680 -45.29 29.46 4.47
N ILE A 681 -44.22 28.82 4.03
CA ILE A 681 -44.27 27.61 3.21
C ILE A 681 -43.33 26.58 3.81
N THR A 682 -43.75 25.32 3.83
CA THR A 682 -43.00 24.22 4.45
C THR A 682 -42.55 23.22 3.39
N ALA A 683 -41.30 22.81 3.45
CA ALA A 683 -40.82 21.62 2.74
C ALA A 683 -40.68 20.46 3.72
N THR A 684 -41.02 19.26 3.28
CA THR A 684 -40.82 18.02 4.04
C THR A 684 -39.81 17.15 3.32
N VAL A 685 -38.85 16.60 4.05
CA VAL A 685 -37.81 15.69 3.57
C VAL A 685 -38.01 14.33 4.26
N THR A 686 -37.54 13.23 3.66
CA THR A 686 -37.52 11.90 4.27
C THR A 686 -37.17 11.96 5.76
N THR A 687 -38.00 11.34 6.60
CA THR A 687 -37.83 11.32 8.06
C THR A 687 -36.44 10.79 8.45
N GLY A 688 -35.77 11.48 9.38
CA GLY A 688 -34.41 11.16 9.82
C GLY A 688 -33.30 11.94 9.10
N ALA A 689 -33.60 12.58 7.96
CA ALA A 689 -32.66 13.51 7.33
C ALA A 689 -32.41 14.75 8.21
N THR A 690 -31.17 15.23 8.22
CA THR A 690 -30.71 16.37 9.04
C THR A 690 -30.02 17.42 8.16
N GLY A 691 -29.91 18.66 8.63
CA GLY A 691 -29.25 19.74 7.89
C GLY A 691 -30.23 20.82 7.45
N THR A 692 -30.01 21.43 6.29
CA THR A 692 -30.79 22.59 5.80
C THR A 692 -31.41 22.33 4.43
N VAL A 693 -32.57 22.92 4.18
CA VAL A 693 -33.23 22.96 2.87
C VAL A 693 -33.17 24.37 2.31
N SER A 694 -32.92 24.50 1.01
CA SER A 694 -32.92 25.77 0.28
C SER A 694 -34.21 25.90 -0.53
N LEU A 695 -34.89 27.05 -0.44
CA LEU A 695 -36.08 27.39 -1.23
C LEU A 695 -35.71 28.42 -2.29
N ALA A 696 -35.68 28.00 -3.55
CA ALA A 696 -35.40 28.83 -4.71
C ALA A 696 -36.69 29.38 -5.34
N GLY A 697 -36.56 30.37 -6.23
CA GLY A 697 -37.68 30.97 -6.96
C GLY A 697 -38.28 32.23 -6.34
N ILE A 698 -37.83 32.64 -5.15
CA ILE A 698 -38.26 33.89 -4.52
C ILE A 698 -37.42 35.07 -5.06
N PRO A 699 -38.06 36.15 -5.56
CA PRO A 699 -37.36 37.37 -5.93
C PRO A 699 -36.60 37.98 -4.74
N GLY A 700 -35.29 38.18 -4.89
CA GLY A 700 -34.41 38.69 -3.84
C GLY A 700 -33.44 37.65 -3.26
N GLY A 701 -33.55 36.38 -3.66
CA GLY A 701 -32.60 35.31 -3.31
C GLY A 701 -33.29 34.06 -2.75
N ALA A 702 -32.57 32.94 -2.74
CA ALA A 702 -33.06 31.71 -2.11
C ALA A 702 -33.12 31.88 -0.58
N LEU A 703 -34.12 31.27 0.05
CA LEU A 703 -34.23 31.20 1.51
C LEU A 703 -33.65 29.87 2.00
N SER A 704 -33.14 29.84 3.23
CA SER A 704 -32.68 28.60 3.86
C SER A 704 -33.41 28.38 5.19
N ALA A 705 -33.74 27.13 5.48
CA ALA A 705 -34.35 26.73 6.75
C ALA A 705 -33.77 25.38 7.22
N PRO A 706 -33.53 25.19 8.53
CA PRO A 706 -33.10 23.90 9.07
C PRO A 706 -34.23 22.87 9.02
N LEU A 707 -33.87 21.59 8.89
CA LEU A 707 -34.75 20.46 9.12
C LEU A 707 -34.93 20.24 10.62
N VAL A 708 -36.18 20.28 11.06
CA VAL A 708 -36.59 19.87 12.40
C VAL A 708 -37.69 18.83 12.23
N ASP A 709 -37.43 17.60 12.70
CA ASP A 709 -38.34 16.45 12.54
C ASP A 709 -38.80 16.21 11.09
N GLY A 710 -37.89 16.37 10.13
CA GLY A 710 -38.17 16.19 8.69
C GLY A 710 -38.85 17.38 8.01
N VAL A 711 -39.04 18.51 8.70
CA VAL A 711 -39.73 19.69 8.17
C VAL A 711 -38.82 20.92 8.17
N ALA A 712 -38.75 21.62 7.05
CA ALA A 712 -38.11 22.93 6.91
C ALA A 712 -39.18 24.00 6.65
N THR A 713 -39.26 25.01 7.52
CA THR A 713 -40.27 26.09 7.43
C THR A 713 -39.64 27.39 6.96
N PHE A 714 -40.07 27.90 5.81
CA PHE A 714 -39.58 29.14 5.22
C PHE A 714 -40.55 30.30 5.45
N GLN A 715 -40.00 31.47 5.80
CA GLN A 715 -40.75 32.72 5.94
C GLN A 715 -40.66 33.52 4.64
N VAL A 716 -41.77 33.58 3.89
CA VAL A 716 -41.87 34.37 2.66
C VAL A 716 -42.02 35.86 3.00
N PRO A 717 -41.11 36.74 2.57
CA PRO A 717 -41.15 38.16 2.91
C PRO A 717 -42.38 38.89 2.33
N SER A 718 -42.87 39.91 3.04
CA SER A 718 -43.96 40.78 2.55
C SER A 718 -43.60 41.68 1.36
N SER A 719 -42.31 41.76 1.04
CA SER A 719 -41.76 42.55 -0.07
C SER A 719 -41.80 41.83 -1.42
N VAL A 720 -42.19 40.54 -1.46
CA VAL A 720 -42.27 39.78 -2.71
C VAL A 720 -43.28 40.46 -3.65
N PRO A 721 -42.87 40.88 -4.87
CA PRO A 721 -43.75 41.56 -5.81
C PRO A 721 -44.96 40.72 -6.23
N ALA A 722 -46.03 41.41 -6.64
CA ALA A 722 -47.20 40.72 -7.20
C ALA A 722 -46.84 39.99 -8.50
N GLY A 723 -47.34 38.76 -8.66
CA GLY A 723 -47.01 37.85 -9.75
C GLY A 723 -47.10 36.38 -9.32
N THR A 724 -46.73 35.49 -10.23
CA THR A 724 -46.60 34.05 -9.97
C THR A 724 -45.12 33.69 -9.94
N HIS A 725 -44.68 33.06 -8.85
CA HIS A 725 -43.27 32.70 -8.63
C HIS A 725 -43.16 31.17 -8.47
N PRO A 726 -42.52 30.45 -9.41
CA PRO A 726 -42.35 29.01 -9.30
C PRO A 726 -41.27 28.69 -8.26
N LEU A 727 -41.65 28.01 -7.18
CA LEU A 727 -40.77 27.70 -6.06
C LEU A 727 -40.36 26.24 -6.06
N THR A 728 -39.09 25.96 -5.77
CA THR A 728 -38.56 24.61 -5.56
C THR A 728 -37.78 24.56 -4.25
N ALA A 729 -37.93 23.46 -3.52
CA ALA A 729 -37.16 23.19 -2.31
C ALA A 729 -36.13 22.10 -2.59
N THR A 730 -34.86 22.37 -2.26
CA THR A 730 -33.74 21.45 -2.46
C THR A 730 -33.08 21.14 -1.12
N TYR A 731 -33.03 19.85 -0.80
CA TYR A 731 -32.19 19.30 0.26
C TYR A 731 -30.88 18.82 -0.36
N ALA A 732 -29.74 19.31 0.14
CA ALA A 732 -28.42 19.04 -0.44
C ALA A 732 -27.87 17.64 -0.14
N GLY A 733 -28.54 16.87 0.74
CA GLY A 733 -28.02 15.62 1.27
C GLY A 733 -27.12 15.81 2.49
N ASN A 734 -26.69 14.70 3.07
CA ASN A 734 -25.70 14.60 4.15
C ASN A 734 -24.94 13.25 4.02
N GLY A 735 -24.07 12.92 4.98
CA GLY A 735 -23.33 11.65 4.99
C GLY A 735 -24.19 10.38 5.10
N THR A 736 -25.52 10.49 5.17
CA THR A 736 -26.47 9.37 5.26
C THR A 736 -27.51 9.39 4.14
N TYR A 737 -27.96 10.56 3.69
CA TYR A 737 -29.03 10.73 2.71
C TYR A 737 -28.55 11.55 1.50
N ALA A 738 -28.86 11.08 0.29
CA ALA A 738 -28.58 11.77 -0.96
C ALA A 738 -29.38 13.08 -1.08
N ALA A 739 -28.93 13.98 -1.97
CA ALA A 739 -29.64 15.20 -2.30
C ALA A 739 -31.00 14.91 -2.97
N SER A 740 -32.00 15.76 -2.74
CA SER A 740 -33.29 15.71 -3.45
C SER A 740 -33.90 17.08 -3.64
N THR A 741 -34.74 17.22 -4.67
CA THR A 741 -35.41 18.47 -5.01
C THR A 741 -36.90 18.22 -5.24
N SER A 742 -37.75 19.10 -4.73
CA SER A 742 -39.20 19.01 -4.90
C SER A 742 -39.64 19.34 -6.32
N ALA A 743 -40.86 18.92 -6.66
CA ALA A 743 -41.59 19.54 -7.77
C ALA A 743 -41.80 21.05 -7.53
N SER A 744 -41.98 21.80 -8.62
CA SER A 744 -42.24 23.24 -8.56
C SER A 744 -43.65 23.54 -8.04
N VAL A 745 -43.77 24.48 -7.10
CA VAL A 745 -45.04 24.99 -6.57
C VAL A 745 -45.12 26.49 -6.83
N ASP A 746 -46.19 26.93 -7.49
CA ASP A 746 -46.40 28.34 -7.80
C ASP A 746 -46.89 29.13 -6.58
N LEU A 747 -46.10 30.09 -6.13
CA LEU A 747 -46.53 31.12 -5.20
C LEU A 747 -47.19 32.26 -5.96
N VAL A 748 -48.50 32.44 -5.75
CA VAL A 748 -49.26 33.55 -6.33
C VAL A 748 -49.36 34.69 -5.33
N VAL A 749 -48.79 35.83 -5.70
CA VAL A 749 -48.90 37.09 -4.95
C VAL A 749 -49.81 38.04 -5.73
N ALA A 750 -51.01 38.29 -5.21
CA ALA A 750 -51.96 39.21 -5.81
C ALA A 750 -51.59 40.68 -5.52
N LYS A 751 -52.00 41.59 -6.41
CA LYS A 751 -51.85 43.04 -6.19
C LYS A 751 -52.65 43.49 -4.97
N ALA A 752 -52.08 44.38 -4.17
CA ALA A 752 -52.75 44.95 -3.01
C ALA A 752 -53.88 45.91 -3.44
N LEU A 753 -55.03 45.85 -2.77
CA LEU A 753 -56.14 46.78 -2.99
C LEU A 753 -55.79 48.16 -2.46
N THR A 754 -56.24 49.21 -3.16
CA THR A 754 -56.08 50.60 -2.71
C THR A 754 -57.43 51.31 -2.58
N ILE A 755 -57.51 52.29 -1.68
CA ILE A 755 -58.69 53.15 -1.50
C ILE A 755 -58.24 54.61 -1.59
N SER A 756 -58.74 55.33 -2.59
CA SER A 756 -58.57 56.77 -2.74
C SER A 756 -59.59 57.53 -1.88
N GLN A 757 -59.15 58.57 -1.17
CA GLN A 757 -59.97 59.37 -0.26
C GLN A 757 -59.66 60.86 -0.41
N ALA A 758 -60.69 61.68 -0.35
CA ALA A 758 -60.60 63.13 -0.25
C ALA A 758 -61.85 63.68 0.45
N SER A 759 -61.78 64.92 0.92
CA SER A 759 -62.93 65.62 1.50
C SER A 759 -63.47 66.67 0.54
N SER A 760 -64.78 66.94 0.62
CA SER A 760 -65.36 68.07 -0.13
C SER A 760 -64.79 69.40 0.38
N VAL A 761 -64.52 70.32 -0.53
CA VAL A 761 -63.92 71.63 -0.21
C VAL A 761 -64.86 72.75 -0.68
N THR A 762 -65.02 73.78 0.15
CA THR A 762 -65.71 75.02 -0.24
C THR A 762 -64.74 76.20 -0.19
N THR A 763 -64.61 76.92 -1.29
CA THR A 763 -63.86 78.18 -1.39
C THR A 763 -64.77 79.31 -1.85
N THR A 764 -64.31 80.55 -1.76
CA THR A 764 -65.00 81.73 -2.29
C THR A 764 -64.34 82.19 -3.58
N TYR A 765 -65.14 82.69 -4.54
CA TYR A 765 -64.63 83.27 -5.78
C TYR A 765 -63.51 84.29 -5.50
N GLY A 766 -62.36 84.14 -6.18
CA GLY A 766 -61.17 84.95 -5.96
C GLY A 766 -60.14 84.43 -4.96
N LYS A 767 -60.38 83.28 -4.31
CA LYS A 767 -59.39 82.58 -3.45
C LYS A 767 -58.93 81.25 -4.05
N SER A 768 -57.63 81.00 -4.02
CA SER A 768 -57.06 79.69 -4.37
C SER A 768 -57.48 78.69 -3.29
N GLY A 769 -57.81 77.46 -3.67
CA GLY A 769 -58.06 76.39 -2.70
C GLY A 769 -57.09 75.24 -2.86
N VAL A 770 -57.13 74.32 -1.90
CA VAL A 770 -56.30 73.11 -1.88
C VAL A 770 -57.19 71.90 -1.69
N LEU A 771 -57.03 70.89 -2.53
CA LEU A 771 -57.67 69.59 -2.40
C LEU A 771 -56.62 68.57 -1.95
N LYS A 772 -56.78 68.04 -0.74
CA LYS A 772 -55.91 67.00 -0.18
C LYS A 772 -56.46 65.62 -0.50
N VAL A 773 -55.59 64.70 -0.89
CA VAL A 773 -55.91 63.34 -1.32
C VAL A 773 -55.05 62.37 -0.55
N LYS A 774 -55.66 61.28 -0.08
CA LYS A 774 -54.97 60.15 0.55
C LYS A 774 -55.31 58.87 -0.20
N VAL A 775 -54.33 58.03 -0.47
CA VAL A 775 -54.52 56.68 -1.00
C VAL A 775 -53.93 55.71 0.01
N ILE A 776 -54.73 54.75 0.46
CA ILE A 776 -54.35 53.78 1.49
C ILE A 776 -54.43 52.35 0.96
N SER A 777 -53.57 51.48 1.47
CA SER A 777 -53.60 50.03 1.28
C SER A 777 -53.30 49.34 2.62
N PRO A 778 -53.92 48.18 2.93
CA PRO A 778 -53.57 47.41 4.13
C PRO A 778 -52.10 46.97 4.10
N GLY A 779 -51.38 47.13 5.22
CA GLY A 779 -50.04 46.55 5.43
C GLY A 779 -48.86 47.27 4.76
N THR A 780 -49.09 48.16 3.79
CA THR A 780 -47.99 48.87 3.11
C THR A 780 -48.38 50.26 2.61
N ALA A 781 -47.40 51.17 2.52
CA ALA A 781 -47.60 52.52 2.03
C ALA A 781 -47.74 52.54 0.50
N VAL A 782 -48.71 53.30 -0.02
CA VAL A 782 -48.93 53.44 -1.47
C VAL A 782 -48.08 54.57 -2.02
N SER A 783 -47.32 54.28 -3.08
CA SER A 783 -46.62 55.25 -3.92
C SER A 783 -47.23 55.30 -5.31
N GLY A 784 -46.96 56.36 -6.06
CA GLY A 784 -47.34 56.47 -7.47
C GLY A 784 -48.26 57.65 -7.79
N PRO A 785 -48.54 57.87 -9.09
CA PRO A 785 -49.19 59.08 -9.55
C PRO A 785 -50.70 59.07 -9.32
N VAL A 786 -51.23 60.18 -8.81
CA VAL A 786 -52.67 60.47 -8.74
C VAL A 786 -52.99 61.61 -9.70
N THR A 787 -54.07 61.45 -10.46
CA THR A 787 -54.56 62.46 -11.41
C THR A 787 -55.85 63.09 -10.91
N LEU A 788 -55.88 64.42 -10.86
CA LEU A 788 -57.05 65.25 -10.56
C LEU A 788 -57.63 65.83 -11.85
N THR A 789 -58.93 65.63 -12.07
CA THR A 789 -59.72 66.22 -13.17
C THR A 789 -61.05 66.80 -12.67
N GLY A 790 -61.76 67.52 -13.54
CA GLY A 790 -63.12 68.03 -13.26
C GLY A 790 -63.18 69.30 -12.40
N VAL A 791 -62.04 69.85 -11.99
CA VAL A 791 -61.91 71.12 -11.27
C VAL A 791 -60.67 71.90 -11.75
N GLY A 792 -60.84 72.75 -12.78
CA GLY A 792 -59.73 73.45 -13.44
C GLY A 792 -59.01 72.55 -14.46
N ALA A 793 -57.74 72.86 -14.72
CA ALA A 793 -56.88 72.03 -15.58
C ALA A 793 -56.50 70.72 -14.88
N THR A 794 -56.30 69.66 -15.68
CA THR A 794 -55.83 68.36 -15.20
C THR A 794 -54.46 68.49 -14.53
N GLN A 795 -54.29 67.85 -13.37
CA GLN A 795 -53.02 67.81 -12.65
C GLN A 795 -52.69 66.36 -12.29
N THR A 796 -51.44 65.93 -12.51
CA THR A 796 -50.93 64.64 -12.03
C THR A 796 -49.79 64.90 -11.05
N LYS A 797 -49.86 64.28 -9.87
CA LYS A 797 -48.83 64.41 -8.82
C LYS A 797 -48.57 63.07 -8.15
N GLN A 798 -47.34 62.86 -7.70
CA GLN A 798 -46.93 61.65 -6.99
C GLN A 798 -47.43 61.65 -5.55
N LEU A 799 -47.86 60.49 -5.07
CA LEU A 799 -48.07 60.22 -3.66
C LEU A 799 -46.73 60.18 -2.93
N VAL A 800 -46.67 60.85 -1.78
CA VAL A 800 -45.59 60.69 -0.81
C VAL A 800 -46.23 60.18 0.47
N ASN A 801 -45.82 58.99 0.91
CA ASN A 801 -46.42 58.29 2.06
C ASN A 801 -47.95 58.20 1.99
N GLY A 802 -48.48 57.83 0.82
CA GLY A 802 -49.91 57.70 0.59
C GLY A 802 -50.71 59.01 0.58
N ALA A 803 -50.09 60.19 0.47
CA ALA A 803 -50.80 61.46 0.42
C ALA A 803 -50.28 62.43 -0.66
N VAL A 804 -51.16 63.30 -1.17
CA VAL A 804 -50.83 64.35 -2.14
C VAL A 804 -51.80 65.53 -2.06
N SER A 805 -51.36 66.75 -2.41
CA SER A 805 -52.20 67.96 -2.42
C SER A 805 -52.20 68.66 -3.78
N PHE A 806 -53.39 69.00 -4.27
CA PHE A 806 -53.61 69.73 -5.52
C PHE A 806 -54.04 71.17 -5.25
N THR A 807 -53.41 72.12 -5.94
CA THR A 807 -53.77 73.54 -5.84
C THR A 807 -54.80 73.87 -6.91
N VAL A 808 -55.92 74.47 -6.51
CA VAL A 808 -57.04 74.80 -7.39
C VAL A 808 -57.10 76.32 -7.58
N PRO A 809 -57.14 76.83 -8.83
CA PRO A 809 -56.91 78.25 -9.11
C PRO A 809 -58.04 79.16 -8.60
N ARG A 810 -57.66 80.37 -8.19
CA ARG A 810 -58.57 81.40 -7.64
C ARG A 810 -59.59 81.97 -8.62
N THR A 811 -59.42 81.69 -9.91
CA THR A 811 -60.23 82.22 -11.02
C THR A 811 -61.41 81.32 -11.41
N LEU A 812 -61.57 80.14 -10.78
CA LEU A 812 -62.71 79.27 -11.02
C LEU A 812 -64.02 80.01 -10.73
N LEU A 813 -64.95 79.99 -11.68
CA LEU A 813 -66.26 80.64 -11.53
C LEU A 813 -67.09 79.99 -10.42
N VAL A 814 -68.06 80.72 -9.90
CA VAL A 814 -68.99 80.21 -8.89
C VAL A 814 -69.79 79.03 -9.47
N LYS A 815 -69.45 77.83 -9.02
CA LYS A 815 -70.06 76.57 -9.43
C LYS A 815 -69.69 75.49 -8.41
N LYS A 816 -70.53 74.45 -8.31
CA LYS A 816 -70.14 73.18 -7.70
C LYS A 816 -69.43 72.33 -8.76
N TYR A 817 -68.11 72.23 -8.65
CA TYR A 817 -67.27 71.37 -9.47
C TYR A 817 -67.28 69.95 -8.92
N SER A 818 -66.99 68.98 -9.79
CA SER A 818 -66.85 67.58 -9.44
C SER A 818 -65.40 67.19 -9.61
N ALA A 819 -64.66 67.17 -8.50
CA ALA A 819 -63.25 66.82 -8.48
C ALA A 819 -63.13 65.29 -8.52
N LYS A 820 -62.58 64.77 -9.61
CA LYS A 820 -62.34 63.33 -9.81
C LYS A 820 -60.86 63.02 -9.60
N LEU A 821 -60.59 62.08 -8.72
CA LEU A 821 -59.27 61.62 -8.34
C LEU A 821 -59.10 60.19 -8.81
N ALA A 822 -58.04 59.92 -9.55
CA ALA A 822 -57.74 58.58 -10.03
C ALA A 822 -56.27 58.22 -9.73
N PHE A 823 -56.08 57.15 -8.98
CA PHE A 823 -54.83 56.42 -8.86
C PHE A 823 -54.90 55.22 -9.80
N ALA A 824 -54.02 55.14 -10.80
CA ALA A 824 -54.11 54.10 -11.84
C ALA A 824 -53.69 52.71 -11.33
N GLY A 825 -53.00 52.63 -10.19
CA GLY A 825 -52.30 51.42 -9.76
C GLY A 825 -50.90 51.32 -10.38
N ASP A 826 -50.20 50.24 -10.05
CA ASP A 826 -48.90 49.89 -10.60
C ASP A 826 -48.73 48.35 -10.66
N ALA A 827 -47.48 47.86 -10.71
CA ALA A 827 -47.18 46.44 -10.72
C ALA A 827 -47.67 45.71 -9.46
N ASN A 828 -47.72 46.38 -8.30
CA ASN A 828 -47.98 45.79 -7.00
C ASN A 828 -49.32 46.25 -6.37
N PHE A 829 -49.87 47.39 -6.83
CA PHE A 829 -51.11 47.97 -6.32
C PHE A 829 -52.19 48.04 -7.40
N ASN A 830 -53.43 47.71 -7.02
CA ASN A 830 -54.60 47.97 -7.85
C ASN A 830 -54.95 49.46 -7.86
N GLY A 831 -55.50 49.94 -8.98
CA GLY A 831 -55.98 51.32 -9.10
C GLY A 831 -57.21 51.60 -8.23
N SER A 832 -57.40 52.85 -7.87
CA SER A 832 -58.57 53.33 -7.13
C SER A 832 -58.96 54.75 -7.53
N GLN A 833 -60.21 55.11 -7.28
CA GLN A 833 -60.72 56.44 -7.63
C GLN A 833 -61.66 56.98 -6.55
N ALA A 834 -61.73 58.30 -6.46
CA ALA A 834 -62.65 59.01 -5.59
C ALA A 834 -63.22 60.25 -6.31
N GLN A 835 -64.45 60.61 -5.96
CA GLN A 835 -65.11 61.79 -6.50
C GLN A 835 -65.69 62.62 -5.36
N VAL A 836 -65.29 63.88 -5.29
CA VAL A 836 -65.74 64.80 -4.24
C VAL A 836 -66.22 66.12 -4.81
N SER A 837 -67.05 66.83 -4.05
CA SER A 837 -67.53 68.13 -4.47
C SER A 837 -66.54 69.24 -4.12
N TYR A 838 -66.28 70.13 -5.09
CA TYR A 838 -65.49 71.35 -4.88
C TYR A 838 -66.36 72.56 -5.20
N THR A 839 -66.82 73.27 -4.17
CA THR A 839 -67.79 74.36 -4.33
C THR A 839 -67.08 75.71 -4.31
N VAL A 840 -67.26 76.50 -5.35
CA VAL A 840 -66.88 77.92 -5.35
C VAL A 840 -68.13 78.74 -5.07
N ALA A 841 -68.17 79.41 -3.92
CA ALA A 841 -69.27 80.27 -3.50
C ALA A 841 -69.09 81.73 -3.95
N LYS A 842 -70.20 82.45 -4.10
CA LYS A 842 -70.18 83.89 -4.42
C LYS A 842 -69.40 84.69 -3.38
N VAL A 843 -68.66 85.68 -3.84
CA VAL A 843 -67.92 86.62 -2.97
C VAL A 843 -68.68 87.95 -2.88
N ALA A 844 -68.53 88.70 -1.79
CA ALA A 844 -69.06 90.06 -1.75
C ALA A 844 -68.28 90.96 -2.74
N PRO A 845 -68.93 91.90 -3.46
CA PRO A 845 -68.20 92.94 -4.17
C PRO A 845 -67.45 93.82 -3.16
N SER A 846 -66.31 94.37 -3.57
CA SER A 846 -65.46 95.19 -2.70
C SER A 846 -66.12 96.51 -2.28
N LYS A 847 -66.91 97.15 -3.16
CA LYS A 847 -67.64 98.39 -2.83
C LYS A 847 -68.75 98.66 -3.85
N VAL A 848 -69.91 99.14 -3.41
CA VAL A 848 -70.90 99.78 -4.29
C VAL A 848 -70.78 101.29 -4.10
N ALA A 849 -70.26 102.00 -5.09
CA ALA A 849 -70.04 103.44 -5.07
C ALA A 849 -71.17 104.17 -5.79
N VAL A 850 -71.64 105.29 -5.22
CA VAL A 850 -72.76 106.07 -5.75
C VAL A 850 -72.41 107.55 -5.76
N ALA A 851 -72.71 108.23 -6.86
CA ALA A 851 -72.58 109.67 -6.99
C ALA A 851 -73.83 110.25 -7.66
N VAL A 852 -74.46 111.26 -7.04
CA VAL A 852 -75.50 112.06 -7.69
C VAL A 852 -74.80 113.06 -8.60
N THR A 853 -74.95 112.91 -9.91
CA THR A 853 -74.28 113.75 -10.91
C THR A 853 -75.11 114.96 -11.31
N LYS A 854 -76.44 114.88 -11.16
CA LYS A 854 -77.35 116.02 -11.38
C LYS A 854 -78.54 115.92 -10.42
N VAL A 855 -78.78 116.97 -9.63
CA VAL A 855 -79.90 117.00 -8.67
C VAL A 855 -81.22 117.28 -9.42
N PRO A 856 -82.27 116.45 -9.25
CA PRO A 856 -83.60 116.68 -9.82
C PRO A 856 -84.33 117.84 -9.13
N THR A 857 -85.25 118.48 -9.84
CA THR A 857 -86.17 119.53 -9.33
C THR A 857 -87.62 119.11 -9.53
N SER A 858 -88.56 119.93 -9.07
CA SER A 858 -90.00 119.73 -9.35
C SER A 858 -90.31 119.76 -10.86
N LYS A 859 -89.48 120.43 -11.66
CA LYS A 859 -89.68 120.64 -13.11
C LYS A 859 -88.71 119.89 -14.02
N ALA A 860 -87.55 119.43 -13.53
CA ALA A 860 -86.52 118.76 -14.32
C ALA A 860 -85.98 117.47 -13.66
N THR A 861 -85.62 116.49 -14.49
CA THR A 861 -85.00 115.24 -14.05
C THR A 861 -83.55 115.43 -13.62
N GLY A 862 -83.07 114.52 -12.78
CA GLY A 862 -81.69 114.45 -12.31
C GLY A 862 -80.95 113.21 -12.86
N SER A 863 -79.74 112.96 -12.38
CA SER A 863 -78.96 111.78 -12.73
C SER A 863 -78.09 111.31 -11.57
N LEU A 864 -77.90 110.00 -11.48
CA LEU A 864 -77.08 109.30 -10.49
C LEU A 864 -76.25 108.23 -11.18
N LYS A 865 -74.94 108.17 -10.90
CA LYS A 865 -74.04 107.11 -11.36
C LYS A 865 -73.71 106.16 -10.21
N SER A 866 -73.78 104.86 -10.47
CA SER A 866 -73.41 103.80 -9.53
C SER A 866 -72.37 102.87 -10.16
N VAL A 867 -71.35 102.47 -9.41
CA VAL A 867 -70.29 101.52 -9.84
C VAL A 867 -70.13 100.44 -8.79
N VAL A 868 -69.98 99.18 -9.20
CA VAL A 868 -69.67 98.05 -8.31
C VAL A 868 -68.23 97.64 -8.52
N ASN A 869 -67.38 97.91 -7.52
CA ASN A 869 -65.99 97.51 -7.52
C ASN A 869 -65.86 96.07 -7.01
N VAL A 870 -64.99 95.30 -7.65
CA VAL A 870 -64.71 93.89 -7.33
C VAL A 870 -63.21 93.70 -7.05
N PRO A 871 -62.80 92.60 -6.39
CA PRO A 871 -61.38 92.32 -6.18
C PRO A 871 -60.60 92.24 -7.50
N SER A 872 -59.34 92.70 -7.49
CA SER A 872 -58.51 92.80 -8.69
C SER A 872 -58.25 91.45 -9.37
N GLY A 873 -58.26 91.46 -10.71
CA GLY A 873 -58.01 90.27 -11.54
C GLY A 873 -59.19 89.29 -11.64
N LEU A 874 -60.38 89.65 -11.15
CA LEU A 874 -61.61 88.86 -11.27
C LEU A 874 -62.56 89.46 -12.32
N LYS A 875 -63.54 88.66 -12.77
CA LYS A 875 -64.53 89.10 -13.76
C LYS A 875 -65.30 90.32 -13.23
N VAL A 876 -65.50 91.34 -14.05
CA VAL A 876 -66.27 92.54 -13.66
C VAL A 876 -67.68 92.16 -13.20
N ALA A 877 -68.20 92.85 -12.17
CA ALA A 877 -69.57 92.65 -11.70
C ALA A 877 -70.59 93.12 -12.76
N THR A 878 -71.64 92.32 -12.91
CA THR A 878 -72.81 92.53 -13.77
C THR A 878 -74.07 92.52 -12.91
N GLY A 879 -75.28 92.67 -13.46
CA GLY A 879 -76.53 92.57 -12.67
C GLY A 879 -77.27 93.90 -12.55
N LYS A 880 -78.24 94.03 -11.65
CA LYS A 880 -79.13 95.20 -11.56
C LYS A 880 -78.73 96.12 -10.40
N ILE A 881 -78.77 97.42 -10.67
CA ILE A 881 -78.72 98.50 -9.68
C ILE A 881 -80.13 99.05 -9.51
N THR A 882 -80.63 99.00 -8.28
CA THR A 882 -81.93 99.54 -7.88
C THR A 882 -81.70 100.77 -7.00
N VAL A 883 -82.20 101.92 -7.44
CA VAL A 883 -82.19 103.18 -6.70
C VAL A 883 -83.59 103.44 -6.16
N VAL A 884 -83.72 103.58 -4.86
CA VAL A 884 -84.99 103.91 -4.19
C VAL A 884 -84.88 105.30 -3.58
N LEU A 885 -85.82 106.17 -3.95
CA LEU A 885 -85.94 107.56 -3.50
C LEU A 885 -87.16 107.67 -2.60
N GLN A 886 -86.98 108.10 -1.35
CA GLN A 886 -88.07 108.16 -0.37
C GLN A 886 -88.17 109.53 0.29
N LYS A 887 -89.40 110.02 0.47
CA LYS A 887 -89.73 111.23 1.23
C LYS A 887 -91.15 111.09 1.78
N SER A 888 -91.38 111.40 3.06
CA SER A 888 -92.64 111.20 3.82
C SER A 888 -93.91 111.05 2.98
N GLY A 889 -94.43 109.81 2.88
CA GLY A 889 -95.62 109.45 2.10
C GLY A 889 -95.40 109.15 0.60
N SER A 890 -94.18 109.31 0.06
CA SER A 890 -93.85 109.12 -1.36
C SER A 890 -92.56 108.31 -1.56
N SER A 891 -92.62 107.31 -2.46
CA SER A 891 -91.47 106.48 -2.84
C SER A 891 -91.39 106.35 -4.36
N LYS A 892 -90.18 106.41 -4.92
CA LYS A 892 -89.91 106.15 -6.34
C LYS A 892 -88.73 105.18 -6.48
N THR A 893 -88.88 104.16 -7.31
CA THR A 893 -87.86 103.13 -7.55
C THR A 893 -87.42 103.18 -9.01
N ILE A 894 -86.12 103.15 -9.25
CA ILE A 894 -85.50 103.14 -10.57
C ILE A 894 -84.56 101.94 -10.62
N VAL A 895 -84.63 101.16 -11.69
CA VAL A 895 -83.76 100.00 -11.88
C VAL A 895 -82.98 100.18 -13.18
N LYS A 896 -81.68 99.93 -13.14
CA LYS A 896 -80.81 99.92 -14.33
C LYS A 896 -79.82 98.77 -14.25
N THR A 897 -79.56 98.12 -15.38
CA THR A 897 -78.52 97.10 -15.48
C THR A 897 -77.13 97.75 -15.41
N LEU A 898 -76.22 97.12 -14.66
CA LEU A 898 -74.83 97.50 -14.51
C LEU A 898 -74.03 97.12 -15.76
N SER A 899 -73.33 98.09 -16.34
CA SER A 899 -72.33 97.86 -17.39
C SER A 899 -70.92 97.85 -16.79
N SER A 900 -69.92 97.46 -17.59
CA SER A 900 -68.50 97.50 -17.19
C SER A 900 -68.02 98.89 -16.75
N LYS A 901 -68.68 99.98 -17.18
CA LYS A 901 -68.35 101.37 -16.80
C LYS A 901 -69.23 101.92 -15.65
N GLY A 902 -70.07 101.07 -15.05
CA GLY A 902 -71.09 101.45 -14.07
C GLY A 902 -72.51 101.55 -14.66
N ALA A 903 -73.47 101.96 -13.85
CA ALA A 903 -74.85 102.25 -14.23
C ALA A 903 -75.14 103.75 -14.02
N THR A 904 -75.52 104.45 -15.09
CA THR A 904 -76.05 105.83 -15.00
C THR A 904 -77.57 105.76 -15.06
N LEU A 905 -78.21 106.24 -14.00
CA LEU A 905 -79.67 106.26 -13.83
C LEU A 905 -80.18 107.70 -13.94
N VAL A 906 -81.33 107.86 -14.59
CA VAL A 906 -82.05 109.14 -14.64
C VAL A 906 -82.98 109.22 -13.43
N LEU A 907 -82.81 110.23 -12.59
CA LEU A 907 -83.68 110.46 -11.45
C LEU A 907 -84.93 111.24 -11.92
N PRO A 908 -86.15 110.82 -11.55
CA PRO A 908 -87.38 111.49 -11.95
C PRO A 908 -87.44 112.91 -11.34
N LYS A 909 -88.36 113.74 -11.83
CA LYS A 909 -88.71 115.01 -11.19
C LYS A 909 -89.21 114.74 -9.76
N LEU A 910 -88.72 115.49 -8.80
CA LEU A 910 -88.98 115.29 -7.36
C LEU A 910 -89.51 116.57 -6.74
N ALA A 911 -90.51 116.46 -5.85
CA ALA A 911 -91.03 117.61 -5.12
C ALA A 911 -90.02 118.13 -4.09
N LYS A 912 -89.98 119.46 -3.90
CA LYS A 912 -89.08 120.18 -2.96
C LYS A 912 -89.07 119.55 -1.57
N GLY A 913 -87.89 119.18 -1.06
CA GLY A 913 -87.65 118.58 0.25
C GLY A 913 -86.49 117.57 0.21
N THR A 914 -86.19 116.94 1.35
CA THR A 914 -85.10 115.97 1.46
C THR A 914 -85.59 114.56 1.09
N TRP A 915 -84.96 113.94 0.10
CA TRP A 915 -85.22 112.57 -0.33
C TRP A 915 -84.06 111.66 0.10
N ARG A 916 -84.39 110.53 0.73
CA ARG A 916 -83.43 109.48 1.04
C ARG A 916 -83.19 108.63 -0.20
N VAL A 917 -81.94 108.50 -0.64
CA VAL A 917 -81.50 107.70 -1.79
C VAL A 917 -80.80 106.44 -1.30
N THR A 918 -81.38 105.29 -1.59
CA THR A 918 -80.76 103.98 -1.30
C THR A 918 -80.44 103.30 -2.61
N VAL A 919 -79.20 102.82 -2.79
CA VAL A 919 -78.78 102.11 -3.99
C VAL A 919 -78.40 100.68 -3.65
N LYS A 920 -79.13 99.72 -4.22
CA LYS A 920 -78.93 98.28 -4.00
C LYS A 920 -78.43 97.63 -5.29
N TYR A 921 -77.32 96.93 -5.18
CA TYR A 921 -76.84 95.99 -6.18
C TYR A 921 -77.42 94.60 -5.88
N SER A 922 -78.09 93.99 -6.87
CA SER A 922 -78.77 92.71 -6.71
C SER A 922 -77.85 91.49 -6.65
N GLY A 923 -76.53 91.67 -6.86
CA GLY A 923 -75.62 90.55 -7.10
C GLY A 923 -75.68 90.05 -8.55
N ASP A 924 -74.79 89.11 -8.86
CA ASP A 924 -74.77 88.34 -10.11
C ASP A 924 -74.34 86.89 -9.89
N ALA A 925 -73.92 86.19 -10.96
CA ALA A 925 -73.45 84.81 -10.88
C ALA A 925 -72.25 84.61 -9.94
N ASN A 926 -71.35 85.60 -9.82
CA ASN A 926 -70.11 85.50 -9.05
C ASN A 926 -70.11 86.34 -7.76
N TYR A 927 -70.90 87.41 -7.71
CA TYR A 927 -70.92 88.36 -6.62
C TYR A 927 -72.25 88.37 -5.84
N LYS A 928 -72.15 88.47 -4.52
CA LYS A 928 -73.32 88.61 -3.62
C LYS A 928 -73.99 89.99 -3.81
N PRO A 929 -75.29 90.13 -3.49
CA PRO A 929 -75.94 91.44 -3.40
C PRO A 929 -75.23 92.35 -2.41
N ALA A 930 -75.23 93.65 -2.68
CA ALA A 930 -74.62 94.66 -1.80
C ALA A 930 -75.40 95.97 -1.87
N THR A 931 -75.35 96.78 -0.81
CA THR A 931 -76.03 98.08 -0.76
C THR A 931 -74.99 99.17 -0.59
N ALA A 932 -75.11 100.27 -1.34
CA ALA A 932 -74.27 101.44 -1.13
C ALA A 932 -74.71 102.19 0.13
N ALA A 933 -73.84 103.06 0.66
CA ALA A 933 -74.22 103.99 1.72
C ALA A 933 -75.41 104.86 1.27
N VAL A 934 -76.31 105.15 2.21
CA VAL A 934 -77.51 105.98 1.97
C VAL A 934 -77.09 107.43 1.74
N VAL A 935 -77.61 108.04 0.67
CA VAL A 935 -77.34 109.45 0.34
C VAL A 935 -78.61 110.26 0.54
N ASN A 936 -78.54 111.42 1.21
CA ASN A 936 -79.68 112.34 1.32
C ASN A 936 -79.60 113.40 0.22
N LEU A 937 -80.68 113.53 -0.55
CA LEU A 937 -80.80 114.43 -1.70
C LEU A 937 -81.77 115.56 -1.37
N LYS A 938 -81.26 116.78 -1.19
CA LYS A 938 -82.07 117.97 -0.90
C LYS A 938 -82.54 118.63 -2.20
N VAL A 939 -83.84 118.54 -2.48
CA VAL A 939 -84.46 119.20 -3.64
C VAL A 939 -84.99 120.56 -3.20
N THR A 940 -84.45 121.64 -3.74
CA THR A 940 -84.73 123.02 -3.25
C THR A 940 -85.72 123.81 -4.11
N ARG A 941 -85.98 123.36 -5.35
CA ARG A 941 -86.88 124.01 -6.33
C ARG A 941 -87.68 122.99 -7.12
#